data_AF-A0A6L8T594-F1
#
_entry.id   AF-A0A6L8T594-F1
#
_cell.length_a   1.000
_cell.length_b   1.000
_cell.length_c   1.000
_cell.angle_alpha   90.00
_cell.angle_beta   90.00
_cell.angle_gamma   90.00
#
_symmetry.space_group_name_H-M   'P 1'
#
loop_
_entity.id
_entity.type
_entity.pdbx_description
1 polymer ?
#
loop_
_entity_poly.entity_id
_entity_poly.type
_entity_poly.pdbx_seq_one_letter_code
_entity_poly.pdbx_strand_id
1 'polypeptide(L)'
;MKKIGTANIIWKEFDNFVKTEKEHSMKREPGWYVSVRWSVPREIQDILWSMYTKTGEGKDADGCGCPLGEISGFKLDSIRQHQDYLDSMGLSWDLLYLLDGIAVLQSGSLMIGLPDSTVFCKEYTDLDTCPELMGKYPLVSKNSASRKEVASGIRNKQKEIDGKKKELEQLEKEKQAELEKLKQELEAKYAEKTQLIREKKKEMEEQMVQLNNQMFVLDTELYGIRCMMGETVQFVQLVKGLEAEEKVPVVFFQKIRFLDEELGKWLAVYDFDGKDIATFEDALKNREDIRERFAPGPKSVSVIRISKNNILCGASDMVSNVLDTYKKFHGKQIGILIRNGENLYVGWTDEEKVRIKDENVYLKPETREDSLEEAEAQSREEVASRYFVFSILQGVLNDGRILKVPEKINVLTPSPYLIFSMADGWLEDNQYGTFADIVERTDAPLMKGDMILTTIKIERDDAGLGNIWNNGRSTRYDAWNNDRGRGERNRTHDAHIPDRRVVPVNLVDTIDTYTITEKKFRLTVTEVPVKVIREGNTTVTQFRYDTKKTNEYLGKITSYLTVKNNKLYEKIDVKGKPPEQILAAAKAYGYVHTDAEQIMMDHAHSYYTVFESIVHTETEKEYYVSAKKDNYWKDADSFANMEIRPGEYLNLTFLNSVYLVYAIQNHKIGGWRRGGMTVDYANSIPYLNKALEYIRKREKEEAVMLGRYMELYEGWQVDVSEWRLKNNYHRLTDARAGKFAKEKAGKIPAQKEKKCI
;
A
#
# COMPACT_ATOMS: atom_id res chain seq x y z
N MET A 1 8.84 -15.00 18.55
CA MET A 1 9.73 -15.89 19.32
C MET A 1 9.57 -17.30 18.78
N LYS A 2 10.58 -18.18 18.88
CA LYS A 2 10.49 -19.55 18.32
C LYS A 2 9.41 -20.39 19.03
N LYS A 3 8.61 -21.12 18.26
CA LYS A 3 7.65 -22.12 18.79
C LYS A 3 8.37 -23.37 19.32
N ILE A 4 8.24 -23.62 20.62
CA ILE A 4 8.82 -24.73 21.39
C ILE A 4 7.83 -25.85 21.71
N GLY A 5 6.54 -25.66 21.46
CA GLY A 5 5.53 -26.69 21.70
C GLY A 5 4.11 -26.26 21.34
N THR A 6 3.15 -26.94 21.95
CA THR A 6 1.73 -26.60 21.96
C THR A 6 1.20 -26.55 23.39
N ALA A 7 0.15 -25.78 23.66
CA ALA A 7 -0.47 -25.72 24.97
C ALA A 7 -1.99 -25.54 24.91
N ASN A 8 -2.68 -25.95 25.97
CA ASN A 8 -4.12 -25.73 26.16
C ASN A 8 -4.38 -25.05 27.50
N ILE A 9 -5.27 -24.05 27.53
CA ILE A 9 -5.59 -23.31 28.75
C ILE A 9 -6.47 -24.16 29.67
N ILE A 10 -6.06 -24.33 30.92
CA ILE A 10 -6.83 -25.00 31.97
C ILE A 10 -7.81 -23.97 32.54
N TRP A 11 -8.93 -23.77 31.84
CA TRP A 11 -9.90 -22.68 32.08
C TRP A 11 -10.28 -22.46 33.55
N LYS A 12 -10.47 -23.52 34.32
CA LYS A 12 -10.75 -23.45 35.77
C LYS A 12 -9.64 -22.73 36.55
N GLU A 13 -8.38 -23.04 36.27
CA GLU A 13 -7.25 -22.42 36.97
C GLU A 13 -6.90 -21.05 36.39
N PHE A 14 -7.15 -20.82 35.08
CA PHE A 14 -7.07 -19.49 34.48
C PHE A 14 -8.12 -18.52 35.06
N ASP A 15 -9.39 -18.90 35.16
CA ASP A 15 -10.42 -18.06 35.79
C ASP A 15 -10.14 -17.84 37.30
N ASN A 16 -9.57 -18.83 38.01
CA ASN A 16 -9.06 -18.66 39.38
C ASN A 16 -7.92 -17.62 39.46
N PHE A 17 -6.96 -17.68 38.55
CA PHE A 17 -5.86 -16.72 38.44
C PHE A 17 -6.37 -15.29 38.16
N VAL A 18 -7.24 -15.13 37.16
CA VAL A 18 -7.87 -13.84 36.81
C VAL A 18 -8.64 -13.25 37.99
N LYS A 19 -9.37 -14.09 38.76
CA LYS A 19 -10.04 -13.67 39.99
C LYS A 19 -9.04 -13.22 41.07
N THR A 20 -7.94 -13.94 41.24
CA THR A 20 -6.91 -13.66 42.26
C THR A 20 -6.20 -12.34 41.98
N GLU A 21 -5.78 -12.08 40.74
CA GLU A 21 -5.19 -10.79 40.33
C GLU A 21 -6.17 -9.64 40.51
N LYS A 22 -7.47 -9.87 40.25
CA LYS A 22 -8.51 -8.87 40.49
C LYS A 22 -8.69 -8.56 41.98
N GLU A 23 -8.60 -9.58 42.85
CA GLU A 23 -8.62 -9.38 44.30
C GLU A 23 -7.40 -8.59 44.80
N HIS A 24 -6.19 -8.86 44.29
CA HIS A 24 -4.99 -8.07 44.61
C HIS A 24 -5.12 -6.62 44.13
N SER A 25 -5.61 -6.40 42.90
CA SER A 25 -5.94 -5.07 42.36
C SER A 25 -6.89 -4.28 43.27
N MET A 26 -7.98 -4.91 43.75
CA MET A 26 -8.91 -4.29 44.70
C MET A 26 -8.25 -3.96 46.06
N LYS A 27 -7.39 -4.84 46.57
CA LYS A 27 -6.64 -4.67 47.83
C LYS A 27 -5.46 -3.68 47.70
N ARG A 28 -5.10 -3.28 46.47
CA ARG A 28 -3.88 -2.54 46.09
C ARG A 28 -2.57 -3.28 46.44
N GLU A 29 -2.62 -4.59 46.36
CA GLU A 29 -1.49 -5.50 46.57
C GLU A 29 -0.79 -5.80 45.23
N PRO A 30 0.53 -6.09 45.21
CA PRO A 30 1.22 -6.56 44.01
C PRO A 30 0.70 -7.93 43.56
N GLY A 31 0.19 -8.02 42.33
CA GLY A 31 -0.19 -9.28 41.69
C GLY A 31 1.00 -10.06 41.10
N TRP A 32 0.72 -11.24 40.56
CA TRP A 32 1.68 -12.22 40.02
C TRP A 32 2.73 -11.61 39.07
N TYR A 33 2.34 -10.70 38.18
CA TYR A 33 3.32 -10.03 37.30
C TYR A 33 4.46 -9.38 38.08
N VAL A 34 4.18 -8.74 39.23
CA VAL A 34 5.20 -8.06 40.03
C VAL A 34 6.16 -9.05 40.69
N SER A 35 5.72 -10.28 41.00
CA SER A 35 6.59 -11.32 41.55
C SER A 35 7.54 -11.92 40.51
N VAL A 36 7.18 -11.90 39.22
CA VAL A 36 7.98 -12.53 38.14
C VAL A 36 8.67 -11.57 37.17
N ARG A 37 8.36 -10.27 37.18
CA ARG A 37 8.93 -9.26 36.26
C ARG A 37 10.47 -9.16 36.23
N TRP A 38 11.16 -9.76 37.20
CA TRP A 38 12.63 -9.76 37.32
C TRP A 38 13.31 -11.12 37.08
N SER A 39 12.56 -12.23 36.95
CA SER A 39 13.14 -13.53 36.60
C SER A 39 13.30 -13.74 35.09
N VAL A 40 12.59 -12.96 34.27
CA VAL A 40 12.53 -13.17 32.81
C VAL A 40 13.19 -12.06 31.98
N PRO A 41 13.58 -12.35 30.72
CA PRO A 41 14.00 -11.34 29.76
C PRO A 41 12.93 -10.26 29.54
N ARG A 42 13.38 -9.04 29.25
CA ARG A 42 12.50 -7.86 29.07
C ARG A 42 11.40 -8.07 28.03
N GLU A 43 11.66 -8.80 26.94
CA GLU A 43 10.65 -9.09 25.92
C GLU A 43 9.48 -9.93 26.48
N ILE A 44 9.77 -10.89 27.36
CA ILE A 44 8.76 -11.68 28.09
C ILE A 44 8.06 -10.80 29.12
N GLN A 45 8.78 -9.93 29.82
CA GLN A 45 8.21 -8.95 30.76
C GLN A 45 7.19 -8.02 30.08
N ASP A 46 7.51 -7.49 28.90
CA ASP A 46 6.63 -6.61 28.13
C ASP A 46 5.38 -7.36 27.62
N ILE A 47 5.50 -8.64 27.23
CA ILE A 47 4.35 -9.51 26.89
C ILE A 47 3.46 -9.76 28.12
N LEU A 48 4.06 -10.12 29.26
CA LEU A 48 3.34 -10.34 30.53
C LEU A 48 2.58 -9.08 30.95
N TRP A 49 3.21 -7.90 30.87
CA TRP A 49 2.57 -6.64 31.22
C TRP A 49 1.44 -6.26 30.24
N SER A 50 1.52 -6.66 28.97
CA SER A 50 0.46 -6.41 27.97
C SER A 50 -0.89 -7.08 28.28
N MET A 51 -0.92 -8.00 29.25
CA MET A 51 -2.14 -8.62 29.78
C MET A 51 -2.92 -7.70 30.72
N TYR A 52 -2.26 -6.72 31.35
CA TYR A 52 -2.81 -5.95 32.47
C TYR A 52 -3.34 -4.58 32.07
N THR A 53 -4.41 -4.15 32.74
CA THR A 53 -4.80 -2.75 32.83
C THR A 53 -4.26 -2.18 34.14
N LYS A 54 -3.48 -1.10 34.07
CA LYS A 54 -2.91 -0.45 35.25
C LYS A 54 -4.00 0.21 36.10
N THR A 55 -4.20 -0.26 37.33
CA THR A 55 -5.15 0.27 38.31
C THR A 55 -4.50 1.17 39.36
N GLY A 56 -3.16 1.19 39.45
CA GLY A 56 -2.44 2.11 40.32
C GLY A 56 -0.91 1.95 40.31
N GLU A 57 -0.28 2.52 41.33
CA GLU A 57 1.13 2.33 41.67
C GLU A 57 1.25 2.12 43.18
N GLY A 58 2.08 1.16 43.58
CA GLY A 58 2.48 0.92 44.96
C GLY A 58 4.00 1.00 45.10
N LYS A 59 4.51 0.44 46.20
CA LYS A 59 5.94 0.18 46.37
C LYS A 59 6.16 -1.29 46.72
N ASP A 60 7.24 -1.86 46.21
CA ASP A 60 7.75 -3.16 46.65
C ASP A 60 8.59 -3.03 47.94
N ALA A 61 9.09 -4.16 48.46
CA ALA A 61 9.82 -4.22 49.72
C ALA A 61 11.14 -3.41 49.71
N ASP A 62 11.74 -3.21 48.53
CA ASP A 62 12.96 -2.42 48.33
C ASP A 62 12.67 -0.93 48.12
N GLY A 63 11.38 -0.53 48.16
CA GLY A 63 10.93 0.84 47.98
C GLY A 63 10.85 1.32 46.54
N CYS A 64 11.09 0.44 45.56
CA CYS A 64 10.92 0.70 44.14
C CYS A 64 9.43 0.74 43.76
N GLY A 65 9.11 1.41 42.65
CA GLY A 65 7.75 1.48 42.15
C GLY A 65 7.26 0.11 41.64
N CYS A 66 6.15 -0.38 42.19
CA CYS A 66 5.45 -1.53 41.63
C CYS A 66 4.16 -1.06 40.91
N PRO A 67 3.94 -1.40 39.64
CA PRO A 67 2.70 -1.09 38.97
C PRO A 67 1.61 -2.05 39.47
N LEU A 68 0.45 -1.51 39.83
CA LEU A 68 -0.72 -2.30 40.23
C LEU A 68 -1.67 -2.40 39.04
N GLY A 69 -2.31 -3.55 38.85
CA GLY A 69 -3.23 -3.78 37.75
C GLY A 69 -4.06 -5.05 37.91
N GLU A 70 -5.08 -5.19 37.06
CA GLU A 70 -5.85 -6.42 36.87
C GLU A 70 -5.78 -6.86 35.40
N ILE A 71 -6.06 -8.13 35.12
CA ILE A 71 -6.10 -8.64 33.74
C ILE A 71 -7.16 -7.88 32.94
N SER A 72 -6.75 -7.33 31.80
CA SER A 72 -7.57 -6.45 30.96
C SER A 72 -8.81 -7.17 30.43
N GLY A 73 -10.00 -6.59 30.62
CA GLY A 73 -11.25 -7.14 30.08
C GLY A 73 -11.18 -7.37 28.56
N PHE A 74 -10.63 -6.40 27.82
CA PHE A 74 -10.39 -6.53 26.38
C PHE A 74 -9.45 -7.69 26.01
N LYS A 75 -8.52 -8.08 26.89
CA LYS A 75 -7.70 -9.27 26.71
C LYS A 75 -8.45 -10.55 27.09
N LEU A 76 -9.23 -10.57 28.16
CA LEU A 76 -10.08 -11.72 28.52
C LEU A 76 -11.04 -12.10 27.38
N ASP A 77 -11.72 -11.11 26.80
CA ASP A 77 -12.62 -11.31 25.66
C ASP A 77 -11.85 -11.81 24.43
N SER A 78 -10.65 -11.26 24.17
CA SER A 78 -9.81 -11.70 23.06
C SER A 78 -9.24 -13.11 23.25
N ILE A 79 -8.89 -13.52 24.47
CA ILE A 79 -8.38 -14.87 24.76
C ILE A 79 -9.49 -15.89 24.56
N ARG A 80 -10.71 -15.61 25.05
CA ARG A 80 -11.88 -16.46 24.84
C ARG A 80 -12.20 -16.61 23.36
N GLN A 81 -12.27 -15.51 22.60
CA GLN A 81 -12.51 -15.56 21.16
C GLN A 81 -11.43 -16.31 20.35
N HIS A 82 -10.16 -16.30 20.79
CA HIS A 82 -9.11 -17.10 20.16
C HIS A 82 -9.21 -18.58 20.58
N GLN A 83 -9.63 -18.90 21.80
CA GLN A 83 -9.92 -20.28 22.20
C GLN A 83 -11.12 -20.84 21.45
N ASP A 84 -12.24 -20.10 21.37
CA ASP A 84 -13.44 -20.52 20.64
C ASP A 84 -13.10 -20.88 19.17
N TYR A 85 -12.22 -20.09 18.54
CA TYR A 85 -11.66 -20.39 17.22
C TYR A 85 -10.80 -21.67 17.21
N LEU A 86 -9.81 -21.79 18.10
CA LEU A 86 -8.92 -22.94 18.18
C LEU A 86 -9.70 -24.25 18.44
N ASP A 87 -10.65 -24.23 19.37
CA ASP A 87 -11.54 -25.36 19.69
C ASP A 87 -12.40 -25.76 18.49
N SER A 88 -12.96 -24.78 17.76
CA SER A 88 -13.74 -25.04 16.53
C SER A 88 -12.94 -25.67 15.40
N MET A 89 -11.62 -25.53 15.44
CA MET A 89 -10.66 -26.05 14.46
C MET A 89 -9.86 -27.27 14.95
N GLY A 90 -10.04 -27.71 16.20
CA GLY A 90 -9.25 -28.79 16.80
C GLY A 90 -7.76 -28.47 16.96
N LEU A 91 -7.45 -27.20 17.18
CA LEU A 91 -6.10 -26.66 17.35
C LEU A 91 -5.77 -26.39 18.82
N SER A 92 -4.48 -26.25 19.13
CA SER A 92 -3.97 -25.78 20.42
C SER A 92 -3.21 -24.47 20.25
N TRP A 93 -2.94 -23.76 21.34
CA TRP A 93 -2.10 -22.56 21.31
C TRP A 93 -0.64 -22.92 20.99
N ASP A 94 0.07 -22.03 20.32
CA ASP A 94 1.51 -22.15 20.11
C ASP A 94 2.26 -21.80 21.40
N LEU A 95 3.06 -22.72 21.93
CA LEU A 95 3.91 -22.45 23.10
C LEU A 95 5.24 -21.85 22.63
N LEU A 96 5.58 -20.66 23.13
CA LEU A 96 6.78 -19.89 22.74
C LEU A 96 7.86 -19.85 23.82
N TYR A 97 7.48 -20.02 25.09
CA TYR A 97 8.36 -19.94 26.24
C TYR A 97 7.77 -20.74 27.39
N LEU A 98 8.60 -21.50 28.11
CA LEU A 98 8.26 -22.18 29.35
C LEU A 98 9.49 -22.17 30.28
N LEU A 99 9.47 -21.35 31.33
CA LEU A 99 10.52 -21.29 32.35
C LEU A 99 9.99 -20.58 33.61
N ASP A 100 10.58 -20.87 34.78
CA ASP A 100 10.37 -20.14 36.04
C ASP A 100 8.90 -19.86 36.43
N GLY A 101 8.01 -20.82 36.16
CA GLY A 101 6.58 -20.73 36.47
C GLY A 101 5.75 -19.95 35.44
N ILE A 102 6.29 -19.65 34.26
CA ILE A 102 5.66 -18.84 33.22
C ILE A 102 5.57 -19.62 31.91
N ALA A 103 4.40 -19.59 31.28
CA ALA A 103 4.19 -19.96 29.88
C ALA A 103 3.85 -18.72 29.04
N VAL A 104 4.45 -18.58 27.86
CA VAL A 104 4.00 -17.61 26.83
C VAL A 104 3.36 -18.37 25.68
N LEU A 105 2.11 -18.01 25.39
CA LEU A 105 1.30 -18.61 24.34
C LEU A 105 1.04 -17.62 23.20
N GLN A 106 0.87 -18.12 21.98
CA GLN A 106 0.45 -17.36 20.83
C GLN A 106 -0.73 -18.02 20.09
N SER A 107 -1.61 -17.17 19.56
CA SER A 107 -2.64 -17.52 18.58
C SER A 107 -2.75 -16.35 17.59
N GLY A 108 -2.19 -16.50 16.40
CA GLY A 108 -2.16 -15.45 15.39
C GLY A 108 -1.45 -14.18 15.86
N SER A 109 -2.17 -13.06 15.83
CA SER A 109 -1.67 -11.75 16.32
C SER A 109 -1.69 -11.58 17.84
N LEU A 110 -2.27 -12.53 18.59
CA LEU A 110 -2.39 -12.47 20.05
C LEU A 110 -1.30 -13.30 20.72
N MET A 111 -0.34 -12.63 21.37
CA MET A 111 0.51 -13.24 22.41
C MET A 111 -0.06 -12.96 23.80
N ILE A 112 0.08 -13.93 24.70
CA ILE A 112 -0.30 -13.85 26.13
C ILE A 112 0.75 -14.53 27.01
N GLY A 113 1.00 -13.98 28.19
CA GLY A 113 1.85 -14.62 29.22
C GLY A 113 1.00 -15.02 30.43
N LEU A 114 1.15 -16.27 30.88
CA LEU A 114 0.32 -16.91 31.90
C LEU A 114 1.20 -17.68 32.91
N PRO A 115 0.72 -17.97 34.13
CA PRO A 115 1.36 -18.94 35.00
C PRO A 115 1.31 -20.34 34.37
N ASP A 116 2.39 -21.10 34.46
CA ASP A 116 2.50 -22.47 33.93
C ASP A 116 1.38 -23.39 34.46
N SER A 117 1.05 -23.27 35.75
CA SER A 117 -0.06 -23.95 36.44
C SER A 117 -1.46 -23.68 35.87
N THR A 118 -1.62 -22.70 34.97
CA THR A 118 -2.89 -22.43 34.26
C THR A 118 -2.96 -23.07 32.87
N VAL A 119 -1.92 -23.78 32.43
CA VAL A 119 -1.82 -24.37 31.08
C VAL A 119 -1.35 -25.82 31.11
N PHE A 120 -1.84 -26.63 30.17
CA PHE A 120 -1.26 -27.95 29.88
C PHE A 120 -0.33 -27.82 28.67
N CYS A 121 0.97 -27.82 28.93
CA CYS A 121 2.02 -27.73 27.91
C CYS A 121 2.39 -29.11 27.36
N LYS A 122 2.70 -29.15 26.06
CA LYS A 122 3.32 -30.27 25.36
C LYS A 122 4.43 -29.73 24.46
N GLU A 123 5.66 -29.82 24.95
CA GLU A 123 6.88 -29.45 24.24
C GLU A 123 7.17 -30.44 23.09
N TYR A 124 7.98 -30.02 22.11
CA TYR A 124 8.56 -30.95 21.14
C TYR A 124 9.71 -31.74 21.77
N THR A 125 9.96 -32.95 21.29
CA THR A 125 11.01 -33.83 21.84
C THR A 125 12.39 -33.32 21.42
N ASP A 126 13.23 -32.92 22.38
CA ASP A 126 14.63 -32.58 22.11
C ASP A 126 15.42 -33.78 21.60
N LEU A 127 16.33 -33.52 20.65
CA LEU A 127 17.29 -34.50 20.12
C LEU A 127 18.71 -34.34 20.71
N ASP A 128 18.94 -33.30 21.52
CA ASP A 128 20.28 -32.85 21.98
C ASP A 128 20.81 -33.60 23.23
N THR A 129 20.46 -34.88 23.42
CA THR A 129 21.00 -35.68 24.54
C THR A 129 22.39 -36.25 24.23
N CYS A 130 23.46 -35.47 24.44
CA CYS A 130 24.82 -36.00 24.63
C CYS A 130 25.67 -35.11 25.56
N PRO A 131 26.41 -35.63 26.57
CA PRO A 131 26.90 -34.80 27.68
C PRO A 131 28.36 -34.30 27.61
N GLU A 132 28.64 -33.27 28.42
CA GLU A 132 29.93 -32.86 29.02
C GLU A 132 31.09 -32.33 28.13
N LEU A 133 31.58 -31.11 28.45
CA LEU A 133 32.89 -30.89 29.10
C LEU A 133 33.30 -29.40 29.16
N MET A 134 33.54 -28.84 30.36
CA MET A 134 34.50 -27.73 30.57
C MET A 134 34.93 -27.57 32.04
N GLY A 135 36.18 -27.14 32.28
CA GLY A 135 36.82 -27.07 33.60
C GLY A 135 37.44 -25.70 33.96
N LYS A 136 37.81 -25.51 35.25
CA LYS A 136 38.27 -24.23 35.84
C LYS A 136 39.78 -24.20 36.14
N TYR A 137 40.42 -23.02 36.11
CA TYR A 137 41.66 -22.70 36.88
C TYR A 137 41.75 -21.21 37.30
N PRO A 138 42.56 -20.81 38.33
CA PRO A 138 42.41 -19.52 39.08
C PRO A 138 43.59 -18.50 38.99
N LEU A 139 43.51 -17.38 39.76
CA LEU A 139 44.42 -16.20 39.78
C LEU A 139 45.29 -16.01 41.05
N VAL A 140 46.46 -15.35 40.91
CA VAL A 140 47.46 -14.88 41.92
C VAL A 140 48.30 -13.73 41.30
N SER A 141 48.84 -12.65 41.92
CA SER A 141 48.56 -11.82 43.13
C SER A 141 49.34 -10.46 43.01
N LYS A 142 49.71 -9.76 44.11
CA LYS A 142 50.49 -8.48 44.15
C LYS A 142 51.30 -8.30 45.47
N ASN A 143 52.35 -7.45 45.50
CA ASN A 143 52.84 -6.68 46.68
C ASN A 143 53.99 -5.68 46.38
N SER A 144 54.27 -4.68 47.26
CA SER A 144 55.41 -3.73 47.15
C SER A 144 55.67 -2.85 48.42
N ALA A 145 56.78 -2.05 48.44
CA ALA A 145 57.15 -0.94 49.38
C ALA A 145 57.68 -1.31 50.80
N SER A 146 58.26 -0.41 51.65
CA SER A 146 59.27 0.68 51.53
C SER A 146 59.64 1.22 52.96
N ARG A 147 60.43 2.29 53.20
CA ARG A 147 61.89 2.52 53.05
C ARG A 147 62.35 3.80 53.83
N LYS A 148 63.24 3.73 54.85
CA LYS A 148 63.76 4.86 55.69
C LYS A 148 65.08 4.49 56.42
N GLU A 149 65.92 5.35 57.04
CA GLU A 149 65.80 6.72 57.61
C GLU A 149 66.94 7.71 57.20
N VAL A 150 66.84 9.00 57.57
CA VAL A 150 67.73 10.16 57.24
C VAL A 150 67.39 11.36 58.16
N ALA A 151 68.21 12.40 58.45
CA ALA A 151 69.65 12.73 58.20
C ALA A 151 70.08 13.98 59.03
N SER A 152 71.39 14.17 59.30
CA SER A 152 71.94 15.34 60.06
C SER A 152 73.02 16.16 59.31
N GLY A 153 72.72 16.63 58.09
CA GLY A 153 73.68 17.31 57.19
C GLY A 153 73.19 18.62 56.57
N ILE A 154 72.37 19.41 57.27
CA ILE A 154 71.61 20.51 56.64
C ILE A 154 72.38 21.85 56.58
N ARG A 155 73.37 22.10 57.45
CA ARG A 155 73.99 23.45 57.59
C ARG A 155 74.90 23.87 56.42
N ASN A 156 75.40 22.94 55.61
CA ASN A 156 76.16 23.25 54.39
C ASN A 156 75.28 23.60 53.18
N LYS A 157 73.98 23.24 53.20
CA LYS A 157 73.12 23.28 52.01
C LYS A 157 72.90 24.68 51.44
N GLN A 158 73.03 25.73 52.25
CA GLN A 158 72.70 27.09 51.79
C GLN A 158 73.67 27.61 50.71
N LYS A 159 74.92 27.15 50.66
CA LYS A 159 75.85 27.47 49.56
C LYS A 159 75.79 26.47 48.40
N GLU A 160 75.30 25.25 48.62
CA GLU A 160 74.96 24.34 47.51
C GLU A 160 73.81 24.89 46.65
N ILE A 161 72.80 25.51 47.27
CA ILE A 161 71.54 25.90 46.62
C ILE A 161 71.77 26.80 45.39
N ASP A 162 72.61 27.84 45.50
CA ASP A 162 72.81 28.79 44.40
C ASP A 162 73.65 28.22 43.25
N GLY A 163 74.54 27.26 43.53
CA GLY A 163 75.23 26.49 42.48
C GLY A 163 74.28 25.53 41.78
N LYS A 164 73.55 24.73 42.56
CA LYS A 164 72.53 23.78 42.08
C LYS A 164 71.42 24.47 41.27
N LYS A 165 71.16 25.75 41.50
CA LYS A 165 70.17 26.52 40.73
C LYS A 165 70.52 26.65 39.24
N LYS A 166 71.82 26.70 38.89
CA LYS A 166 72.28 26.71 37.49
C LYS A 166 72.39 25.31 36.90
N GLU A 167 72.79 24.32 37.70
CA GLU A 167 72.68 22.90 37.28
C GLU A 167 71.22 22.53 36.97
N LEU A 168 70.26 23.04 37.76
CA LEU A 168 68.83 22.80 37.57
C LEU A 168 68.31 23.33 36.24
N GLU A 169 68.63 24.57 35.82
CA GLU A 169 68.19 25.10 34.51
C GLU A 169 68.75 24.29 33.32
N GLN A 170 69.94 23.69 33.48
CA GLN A 170 70.55 22.86 32.45
C GLN A 170 69.99 21.43 32.45
N LEU A 171 69.78 20.85 33.64
CA LEU A 171 69.07 19.59 33.84
C LEU A 171 67.61 19.66 33.38
N GLU A 172 66.90 20.78 33.56
CA GLU A 172 65.53 20.95 33.07
C GLU A 172 65.47 20.88 31.55
N LYS A 173 66.43 21.47 30.83
CA LYS A 173 66.50 21.37 29.36
C LYS A 173 66.84 19.96 28.89
N GLU A 174 67.79 19.28 29.54
CA GLU A 174 68.10 17.88 29.23
C GLU A 174 66.92 16.95 29.55
N LYS A 175 66.23 17.16 30.68
CA LYS A 175 65.03 16.39 31.05
C LYS A 175 63.85 16.69 30.14
N GLN A 176 63.66 17.92 29.66
CA GLN A 176 62.64 18.22 28.64
C GLN A 176 62.95 17.48 27.33
N ALA A 177 64.21 17.48 26.86
CA ALA A 177 64.60 16.77 25.64
C ALA A 177 64.49 15.23 25.77
N GLU A 178 64.79 14.66 26.94
CA GLU A 178 64.50 13.25 27.23
C GLU A 178 63.00 12.97 27.25
N LEU A 179 62.19 13.85 27.85
CA LEU A 179 60.75 13.67 28.00
C LEU A 179 60.01 13.81 26.66
N GLU A 180 60.47 14.67 25.75
CA GLU A 180 60.00 14.71 24.36
C GLU A 180 60.34 13.43 23.59
N LYS A 181 61.57 12.90 23.70
CA LYS A 181 61.93 11.61 23.08
C LYS A 181 61.09 10.46 23.64
N LEU A 182 60.93 10.40 24.97
CA LEU A 182 60.13 9.36 25.63
C LEU A 182 58.66 9.46 25.20
N LYS A 183 58.13 10.68 25.04
CA LYS A 183 56.78 10.94 24.53
C LYS A 183 56.63 10.48 23.07
N GLN A 184 57.58 10.78 22.19
CA GLN A 184 57.56 10.31 20.80
C GLN A 184 57.61 8.78 20.71
N GLU A 185 58.43 8.12 21.53
CA GLU A 185 58.48 6.65 21.60
C GLU A 185 57.17 6.05 22.15
N LEU A 186 56.54 6.73 23.12
CA LEU A 186 55.23 6.35 23.66
C LEU A 186 54.13 6.49 22.59
N GLU A 187 54.09 7.61 21.87
CA GLU A 187 53.14 7.89 20.80
C GLU A 187 53.29 6.89 19.64
N ALA A 188 54.51 6.53 19.25
CA ALA A 188 54.77 5.48 18.27
C ALA A 188 54.22 4.11 18.72
N LYS A 189 54.48 3.71 19.97
CA LYS A 189 53.95 2.46 20.55
C LYS A 189 52.44 2.46 20.72
N TYR A 190 51.82 3.61 20.97
CA TYR A 190 50.36 3.75 20.95
C TYR A 190 49.79 3.64 19.53
N ALA A 191 50.46 4.21 18.52
CA ALA A 191 50.04 4.10 17.13
C ALA A 191 50.09 2.65 16.62
N GLU A 192 51.22 1.96 16.81
CA GLU A 192 51.42 0.54 16.49
C GLU A 192 50.33 -0.34 17.13
N LYS A 193 50.11 -0.18 18.44
CA LYS A 193 49.11 -0.97 19.18
C LYS A 193 47.68 -0.65 18.74
N THR A 194 47.40 0.59 18.35
CA THR A 194 46.09 1.00 17.80
C THR A 194 45.86 0.40 16.41
N GLN A 195 46.90 0.30 15.58
CA GLN A 195 46.82 -0.36 14.28
C GLN A 195 46.53 -1.87 14.44
N LEU A 196 47.27 -2.57 15.31
CA LEU A 196 47.03 -3.99 15.61
C LEU A 196 45.60 -4.25 16.12
N ILE A 197 45.05 -3.36 16.94
CA ILE A 197 43.66 -3.43 17.41
C ILE A 197 42.65 -3.26 16.25
N ARG A 198 42.92 -2.37 15.28
CA ARG A 198 42.07 -2.21 14.09
C ARG A 198 42.12 -3.44 13.18
N GLU A 199 43.30 -3.99 12.96
CA GLU A 199 43.50 -5.20 12.15
C GLU A 199 42.78 -6.40 12.78
N LYS A 200 42.95 -6.63 14.09
CA LYS A 200 42.23 -7.69 14.82
C LYS A 200 40.72 -7.44 14.93
N LYS A 201 40.26 -6.19 14.97
CA LYS A 201 38.83 -5.85 14.89
C LYS A 201 38.25 -6.22 13.52
N LYS A 202 38.94 -5.89 12.43
CA LYS A 202 38.51 -6.23 11.06
C LYS A 202 38.47 -7.74 10.83
N GLU A 203 39.48 -8.47 11.29
CA GLU A 203 39.52 -9.95 11.26
C GLU A 203 38.35 -10.57 12.04
N MET A 204 38.02 -10.02 13.22
CA MET A 204 36.89 -10.44 14.04
C MET A 204 35.54 -10.10 13.39
N GLU A 205 35.41 -8.96 12.72
CA GLU A 205 34.21 -8.58 11.96
C GLU A 205 34.00 -9.50 10.75
N GLU A 206 35.06 -9.87 10.03
CA GLU A 206 35.01 -10.84 8.93
C GLU A 206 34.62 -12.24 9.42
N GLN A 207 35.18 -12.70 10.54
CA GLN A 207 34.79 -13.96 11.19
C GLN A 207 33.33 -13.93 11.68
N MET A 208 32.87 -12.82 12.26
CA MET A 208 31.48 -12.66 12.70
C MET A 208 30.49 -12.74 11.53
N VAL A 209 30.83 -12.15 10.38
CA VAL A 209 30.02 -12.27 9.14
C VAL A 209 29.99 -13.72 8.65
N GLN A 210 31.12 -14.44 8.66
CA GLN A 210 31.16 -15.85 8.27
C GLN A 210 30.31 -16.74 9.20
N LEU A 211 30.44 -16.57 10.52
CA LEU A 211 29.67 -17.31 11.52
C LEU A 211 28.16 -17.02 11.41
N ASN A 212 27.76 -15.75 11.21
CA ASN A 212 26.36 -15.38 10.99
C ASN A 212 25.79 -16.03 9.72
N ASN A 213 26.57 -16.13 8.64
CA ASN A 213 26.15 -16.83 7.43
C ASN A 213 25.94 -18.34 7.68
N GLN A 214 26.85 -18.99 8.43
CA GLN A 214 26.71 -20.40 8.79
C GLN A 214 25.50 -20.65 9.71
N MET A 215 25.30 -19.79 10.72
CA MET A 215 24.16 -19.85 11.64
C MET A 215 22.82 -19.74 10.89
N PHE A 216 22.74 -18.85 9.89
CA PHE A 216 21.55 -18.70 9.04
C PHE A 216 21.26 -19.98 8.23
N VAL A 217 22.28 -20.63 7.67
CA VAL A 217 22.11 -21.90 6.93
C VAL A 217 21.63 -23.01 7.87
N LEU A 218 22.25 -23.16 9.04
CA LEU A 218 21.86 -24.20 10.02
C LEU A 218 20.43 -23.99 10.56
N ASP A 219 20.03 -22.76 10.88
CA ASP A 219 18.66 -22.45 11.32
C ASP A 219 17.62 -22.63 10.19
N THR A 220 18.05 -22.56 8.93
CA THR A 220 17.25 -22.88 7.73
C THR A 220 17.12 -24.41 7.57
N GLU A 221 18.21 -25.16 7.64
CA GLU A 221 18.20 -26.63 7.52
C GLU A 221 17.38 -27.27 8.64
N LEU A 222 17.59 -26.86 9.90
CA LEU A 222 16.82 -27.34 11.06
C LEU A 222 15.32 -27.07 10.92
N TYR A 223 14.93 -25.87 10.50
CA TYR A 223 13.51 -25.54 10.30
C TYR A 223 12.91 -26.31 9.10
N GLY A 224 13.68 -26.51 8.02
CA GLY A 224 13.30 -27.36 6.89
C GLY A 224 13.08 -28.83 7.27
N ILE A 225 13.89 -29.37 8.20
CA ILE A 225 13.68 -30.72 8.75
C ILE A 225 12.36 -30.80 9.53
N ARG A 226 12.10 -29.83 10.43
CA ARG A 226 10.82 -29.76 11.18
C ARG A 226 9.60 -29.62 10.26
N CYS A 227 9.74 -28.90 9.14
CA CYS A 227 8.74 -28.84 8.08
C CYS A 227 8.51 -30.21 7.42
N MET A 228 9.57 -30.95 7.06
CA MET A 228 9.46 -32.31 6.48
C MET A 228 8.91 -33.34 7.47
N MET A 229 9.06 -33.12 8.78
CA MET A 229 8.46 -33.96 9.83
C MET A 229 6.99 -33.62 10.13
N GLY A 230 6.44 -32.55 9.55
CA GLY A 230 5.07 -32.10 9.79
C GLY A 230 4.86 -31.41 11.14
N GLU A 231 5.93 -30.99 11.83
CA GLU A 231 5.83 -30.36 13.15
C GLU A 231 5.35 -28.90 13.10
N THR A 232 5.69 -28.20 12.01
CA THR A 232 5.52 -26.75 11.89
C THR A 232 4.13 -26.31 11.45
N VAL A 233 3.38 -27.18 10.76
CA VAL A 233 2.05 -26.88 10.21
C VAL A 233 1.09 -28.03 10.53
N GLN A 234 0.09 -27.75 11.36
CA GLN A 234 -1.02 -28.67 11.60
C GLN A 234 -2.08 -28.46 10.52
N PHE A 235 -2.41 -29.53 9.79
CA PHE A 235 -3.47 -29.51 8.78
C PHE A 235 -4.82 -29.94 9.39
N VAL A 236 -5.79 -29.03 9.36
CA VAL A 236 -7.17 -29.25 9.79
C VAL A 236 -8.00 -29.72 8.61
N GLN A 237 -8.76 -30.81 8.77
CA GLN A 237 -9.70 -31.27 7.75
C GLN A 237 -10.98 -30.43 7.78
N LEU A 238 -11.22 -29.64 6.72
CA LEU A 238 -12.44 -28.84 6.56
C LEU A 238 -13.59 -29.68 6.01
N VAL A 239 -13.31 -30.52 5.00
CA VAL A 239 -14.30 -31.36 4.33
C VAL A 239 -13.83 -32.80 4.29
N LYS A 240 -14.76 -33.73 4.51
CA LYS A 240 -14.55 -35.17 4.50
C LYS A 240 -15.48 -35.85 3.51
N GLY A 241 -14.91 -36.69 2.66
CA GLY A 241 -15.60 -37.42 1.61
C GLY A 241 -14.69 -38.45 0.94
N LEU A 242 -14.96 -38.78 -0.31
CA LEU A 242 -14.18 -39.72 -1.11
C LEU A 242 -12.79 -39.16 -1.47
N GLU A 243 -11.76 -39.99 -1.32
CA GLU A 243 -10.40 -39.69 -1.81
C GLU A 243 -10.34 -39.85 -3.35
N ALA A 244 -9.42 -39.11 -4.00
CA ALA A 244 -9.15 -39.29 -5.42
C ALA A 244 -8.17 -40.45 -5.66
N GLU A 245 -8.34 -41.18 -6.78
CA GLU A 245 -7.49 -42.33 -7.14
C GLU A 245 -5.99 -42.01 -7.05
N GLU A 246 -5.19 -42.94 -6.53
CA GLU A 246 -3.75 -42.75 -6.31
C GLU A 246 -2.99 -42.31 -7.57
N LYS A 247 -3.41 -42.79 -8.74
CA LYS A 247 -2.82 -42.47 -10.06
C LYS A 247 -3.09 -41.04 -10.55
N VAL A 248 -4.08 -40.33 -9.99
CA VAL A 248 -4.34 -38.92 -10.32
C VAL A 248 -3.16 -38.09 -9.81
N PRO A 249 -2.52 -37.27 -10.66
CA PRO A 249 -1.40 -36.42 -10.26
C PRO A 249 -1.85 -35.29 -9.34
N VAL A 250 -0.97 -34.88 -8.42
CA VAL A 250 -1.18 -33.72 -7.56
C VAL A 250 -0.79 -32.46 -8.34
N VAL A 251 -1.69 -31.49 -8.47
CA VAL A 251 -1.38 -30.19 -9.08
C VAL A 251 -0.99 -29.17 -8.00
N PHE A 252 0.26 -28.72 -7.99
CA PHE A 252 0.71 -27.62 -7.13
C PHE A 252 0.57 -26.28 -7.86
N PHE A 253 -0.31 -25.41 -7.35
CA PHE A 253 -0.50 -24.05 -7.86
C PHE A 253 0.52 -23.11 -7.21
N GLN A 254 1.48 -22.63 -8.01
CA GLN A 254 2.66 -21.89 -7.53
C GLN A 254 2.39 -20.41 -7.24
N LYS A 255 1.25 -19.88 -7.69
CA LYS A 255 0.84 -18.50 -7.46
C LYS A 255 -0.01 -18.40 -6.18
N ILE A 256 0.35 -17.47 -5.30
CA ILE A 256 -0.35 -17.21 -4.04
C ILE A 256 -1.69 -16.54 -4.36
N ARG A 257 -2.80 -17.15 -3.95
CA ARG A 257 -4.15 -16.59 -4.08
C ARG A 257 -4.45 -15.65 -2.92
N PHE A 258 -4.80 -14.41 -3.20
CA PHE A 258 -5.14 -13.42 -2.17
C PHE A 258 -6.65 -13.45 -1.86
N LEU A 259 -7.03 -13.59 -0.59
CA LEU A 259 -8.44 -13.76 -0.18
C LEU A 259 -9.27 -12.50 -0.48
N ASP A 260 -8.72 -11.31 -0.22
CA ASP A 260 -9.38 -10.04 -0.53
C ASP A 260 -9.72 -9.90 -2.02
N GLU A 261 -8.80 -10.28 -2.91
CA GLU A 261 -9.03 -10.32 -4.33
C GLU A 261 -10.02 -11.41 -4.77
N GLU A 262 -9.85 -12.65 -4.31
CA GLU A 262 -10.64 -13.80 -4.77
C GLU A 262 -12.10 -13.77 -4.28
N LEU A 263 -12.33 -13.36 -3.03
CA LEU A 263 -13.69 -13.12 -2.52
C LEU A 263 -14.33 -11.92 -3.22
N GLY A 264 -13.54 -10.87 -3.52
CA GLY A 264 -13.99 -9.72 -4.29
C GLY A 264 -14.42 -10.05 -5.73
N LYS A 265 -13.65 -10.90 -6.43
CA LYS A 265 -13.97 -11.45 -7.76
C LYS A 265 -15.31 -12.15 -7.75
N TRP A 266 -15.48 -13.02 -6.75
CA TRP A 266 -16.63 -13.92 -6.66
C TRP A 266 -17.93 -13.20 -6.28
N LEU A 267 -17.88 -12.21 -5.37
CA LEU A 267 -18.97 -11.24 -5.14
C LEU A 267 -19.47 -10.61 -6.44
N ALA A 268 -18.53 -10.13 -7.28
CA ALA A 268 -18.86 -9.36 -8.47
C ALA A 268 -19.47 -10.22 -9.58
N VAL A 269 -18.83 -11.35 -9.88
CA VAL A 269 -19.23 -12.21 -10.99
C VAL A 269 -20.55 -12.91 -10.69
N TYR A 270 -20.68 -13.51 -9.50
CA TYR A 270 -21.76 -14.45 -9.18
C TYR A 270 -22.90 -13.87 -8.31
N ASP A 271 -22.94 -12.54 -8.11
CA ASP A 271 -24.01 -11.82 -7.40
C ASP A 271 -24.23 -12.33 -5.95
N PHE A 272 -23.15 -12.81 -5.30
CA PHE A 272 -23.21 -13.37 -3.95
C PHE A 272 -23.54 -12.28 -2.91
N ASP A 273 -24.53 -12.55 -2.05
CA ASP A 273 -25.10 -11.55 -1.14
C ASP A 273 -24.49 -11.55 0.28
N GLY A 274 -23.49 -12.40 0.53
CA GLY A 274 -22.75 -12.50 1.78
C GLY A 274 -23.33 -13.50 2.79
N LYS A 275 -24.66 -13.55 2.94
CA LYS A 275 -25.30 -13.69 4.27
C LYS A 275 -25.05 -14.99 5.02
N ASP A 276 -24.71 -16.07 4.31
CA ASP A 276 -24.58 -17.42 4.89
C ASP A 276 -23.15 -17.77 5.37
N ILE A 277 -22.18 -16.84 5.26
CA ILE A 277 -20.74 -17.13 5.49
C ILE A 277 -20.19 -16.38 6.71
N ALA A 278 -19.99 -17.09 7.82
CA ALA A 278 -19.37 -16.54 9.04
C ALA A 278 -17.83 -16.46 8.95
N THR A 279 -17.18 -17.46 8.33
CA THR A 279 -15.73 -17.54 8.13
C THR A 279 -15.41 -18.09 6.73
N PHE A 280 -14.18 -17.90 6.24
CA PHE A 280 -13.75 -18.51 4.97
C PHE A 280 -13.54 -20.04 5.08
N GLU A 281 -13.26 -20.58 6.27
CA GLU A 281 -13.37 -22.01 6.53
C GLU A 281 -14.81 -22.50 6.31
N ASP A 282 -15.83 -21.79 6.83
CA ASP A 282 -17.23 -22.16 6.63
C ASP A 282 -17.69 -21.95 5.18
N ALA A 283 -17.10 -20.99 4.47
CA ALA A 283 -17.24 -20.84 3.03
C ALA A 283 -16.80 -22.13 2.30
N LEU A 284 -15.59 -22.62 2.58
CA LEU A 284 -15.03 -23.84 2.00
C LEU A 284 -15.76 -25.12 2.45
N LYS A 285 -16.27 -25.19 3.68
CA LYS A 285 -17.10 -26.30 4.18
C LYS A 285 -18.40 -26.42 3.38
N ASN A 286 -19.14 -25.31 3.27
CA ASN A 286 -20.52 -25.34 2.79
C ASN A 286 -20.67 -25.14 1.28
N ARG A 287 -19.67 -24.57 0.58
CA ARG A 287 -19.78 -24.23 -0.85
C ARG A 287 -18.71 -24.84 -1.73
N GLU A 288 -19.14 -25.72 -2.63
CA GLU A 288 -18.29 -26.41 -3.59
C GLU A 288 -17.68 -25.48 -4.64
N ASP A 289 -18.38 -24.43 -5.07
CA ASP A 289 -17.87 -23.47 -6.06
C ASP A 289 -16.68 -22.65 -5.53
N ILE A 290 -16.65 -22.38 -4.21
CA ILE A 290 -15.49 -21.77 -3.56
C ILE A 290 -14.34 -22.77 -3.46
N ARG A 291 -14.61 -24.04 -3.11
CA ARG A 291 -13.58 -25.09 -3.09
C ARG A 291 -12.92 -25.26 -4.46
N GLU A 292 -13.70 -25.30 -5.53
CA GLU A 292 -13.20 -25.48 -6.90
C GLU A 292 -12.38 -24.27 -7.37
N ARG A 293 -12.69 -23.05 -6.90
CA ARG A 293 -11.90 -21.85 -7.21
C ARG A 293 -10.57 -21.79 -6.43
N PHE A 294 -10.58 -22.13 -5.14
CA PHE A 294 -9.40 -22.03 -4.28
C PHE A 294 -8.49 -23.27 -4.29
N ALA A 295 -9.04 -24.46 -4.60
CA ALA A 295 -8.31 -25.72 -4.70
C ALA A 295 -8.79 -26.52 -5.95
N PRO A 296 -8.40 -26.10 -7.18
CA PRO A 296 -8.99 -26.61 -8.42
C PRO A 296 -8.58 -28.06 -8.76
N GLY A 297 -9.55 -28.86 -9.19
CA GLY A 297 -9.36 -30.23 -9.65
C GLY A 297 -9.30 -31.30 -8.53
N PRO A 298 -9.27 -32.59 -8.91
CA PRO A 298 -9.45 -33.71 -7.98
C PRO A 298 -8.28 -33.95 -7.00
N LYS A 299 -7.06 -33.54 -7.35
CA LYS A 299 -5.95 -33.45 -6.39
C LYS A 299 -5.18 -32.17 -6.63
N SER A 300 -5.14 -31.31 -5.62
CA SER A 300 -4.47 -30.03 -5.74
C SER A 300 -3.86 -29.58 -4.43
N VAL A 301 -2.84 -28.74 -4.52
CA VAL A 301 -2.36 -27.92 -3.42
C VAL A 301 -2.27 -26.48 -3.91
N SER A 302 -2.87 -25.56 -3.16
CA SER A 302 -2.87 -24.13 -3.46
C SER A 302 -2.41 -23.32 -2.26
N VAL A 303 -1.65 -22.27 -2.51
CA VAL A 303 -1.13 -21.38 -1.47
C VAL A 303 -1.99 -20.13 -1.40
N ILE A 304 -2.39 -19.74 -0.19
CA ILE A 304 -3.31 -18.62 0.07
C ILE A 304 -2.68 -17.59 1.03
N ARG A 305 -3.12 -16.34 0.95
CA ARG A 305 -2.77 -15.27 1.89
C ARG A 305 -3.90 -14.24 1.96
N ILE A 306 -4.07 -13.56 3.10
CA ILE A 306 -5.21 -12.65 3.30
C ILE A 306 -5.24 -11.50 2.28
N SER A 307 -4.09 -10.86 2.06
CA SER A 307 -3.94 -9.70 1.18
C SER A 307 -2.50 -9.58 0.67
N LYS A 308 -2.34 -9.09 -0.56
CA LYS A 308 -1.03 -8.77 -1.16
C LYS A 308 -0.35 -7.62 -0.42
N ASN A 309 -1.02 -6.47 -0.38
CA ASN A 309 -0.47 -5.21 0.15
C ASN A 309 -0.83 -4.94 1.63
N ASN A 310 -1.59 -5.84 2.27
CA ASN A 310 -2.18 -5.68 3.62
C ASN A 310 -3.27 -4.58 3.71
N ILE A 311 -3.69 -4.04 2.56
CA ILE A 311 -4.81 -3.10 2.43
C ILE A 311 -6.06 -3.93 2.19
N LEU A 312 -6.98 -3.96 3.16
CA LEU A 312 -8.20 -4.77 3.04
C LEU A 312 -9.26 -4.03 2.22
N CYS A 313 -9.40 -4.42 0.96
CA CYS A 313 -10.31 -3.79 -0.01
C CYS A 313 -11.70 -4.45 -0.03
N GLY A 314 -12.32 -4.61 1.14
CA GLY A 314 -13.66 -5.19 1.26
C GLY A 314 -14.72 -4.39 0.50
N ALA A 315 -15.32 -5.00 -0.53
CA ALA A 315 -16.38 -4.37 -1.34
C ALA A 315 -17.77 -4.41 -0.66
N SER A 316 -17.92 -5.22 0.38
CA SER A 316 -19.11 -5.37 1.23
C SER A 316 -18.64 -5.46 2.68
N ASP A 317 -19.36 -4.81 3.60
CA ASP A 317 -19.05 -4.81 5.04
C ASP A 317 -18.88 -6.24 5.60
N MET A 318 -19.58 -7.22 5.03
CA MET A 318 -19.48 -8.61 5.44
C MET A 318 -18.15 -9.27 5.01
N VAL A 319 -17.64 -8.98 3.82
CA VAL A 319 -16.30 -9.45 3.41
C VAL A 319 -15.20 -8.67 4.11
N SER A 320 -15.41 -7.38 4.43
CA SER A 320 -14.53 -6.65 5.36
C SER A 320 -14.46 -7.36 6.71
N ASN A 321 -15.60 -7.68 7.33
CA ASN A 321 -15.65 -8.39 8.61
C ASN A 321 -14.92 -9.74 8.56
N VAL A 322 -15.14 -10.57 7.52
CA VAL A 322 -14.40 -11.84 7.36
C VAL A 322 -12.90 -11.58 7.25
N LEU A 323 -12.45 -10.64 6.41
CA LEU A 323 -11.03 -10.34 6.24
C LEU A 323 -10.37 -9.76 7.50
N ASP A 324 -11.08 -8.92 8.26
CA ASP A 324 -10.60 -8.39 9.55
C ASP A 324 -10.53 -9.50 10.62
N THR A 325 -11.52 -10.41 10.67
CA THR A 325 -11.49 -11.61 11.52
C THR A 325 -10.31 -12.52 11.16
N TYR A 326 -10.02 -12.72 9.87
CA TYR A 326 -8.85 -13.47 9.43
C TYR A 326 -7.53 -12.78 9.77
N LYS A 327 -7.46 -11.46 9.61
CA LYS A 327 -6.29 -10.66 9.96
C LYS A 327 -5.98 -10.72 11.46
N LYS A 328 -6.99 -10.87 12.31
CA LYS A 328 -6.84 -11.15 13.75
C LYS A 328 -6.27 -12.55 14.02
N PHE A 329 -6.84 -13.59 13.44
CA PHE A 329 -6.45 -14.99 13.71
C PHE A 329 -5.19 -15.46 12.98
N HIS A 330 -4.85 -14.89 11.82
CA HIS A 330 -3.75 -15.34 10.96
C HIS A 330 -2.77 -14.24 10.53
N GLY A 331 -2.96 -12.96 10.89
CA GLY A 331 -1.96 -11.91 10.68
C GLY A 331 -1.52 -11.74 9.23
N LYS A 332 -0.30 -12.18 8.90
CA LYS A 332 0.25 -12.31 7.53
C LYS A 332 0.74 -13.73 7.21
N GLN A 333 0.33 -14.72 8.00
CA GLN A 333 0.61 -16.14 7.74
C GLN A 333 0.20 -16.53 6.32
N ILE A 334 0.94 -17.47 5.74
CA ILE A 334 0.59 -18.11 4.47
C ILE A 334 -0.18 -19.38 4.81
N GLY A 335 -1.33 -19.57 4.15
CA GLY A 335 -2.11 -20.79 4.24
C GLY A 335 -1.79 -21.74 3.10
N ILE A 336 -1.90 -23.03 3.36
CA ILE A 336 -1.76 -24.10 2.38
C ILE A 336 -3.07 -24.90 2.37
N LEU A 337 -3.79 -24.85 1.27
CA LEU A 337 -4.99 -25.66 1.02
C LEU A 337 -4.59 -26.93 0.26
N ILE A 338 -5.04 -28.09 0.74
CA ILE A 338 -4.77 -29.40 0.14
C ILE A 338 -6.09 -30.12 -0.13
N ARG A 339 -6.32 -30.52 -1.38
CA ARG A 339 -7.51 -31.28 -1.81
C ARG A 339 -7.14 -32.70 -2.27
N ASN A 340 -7.89 -33.68 -1.79
CA ASN A 340 -7.81 -35.08 -2.20
C ASN A 340 -9.23 -35.63 -2.42
N GLY A 341 -9.70 -35.53 -3.66
CA GLY A 341 -11.08 -35.81 -4.06
C GLY A 341 -12.04 -34.76 -3.50
N GLU A 342 -12.98 -35.23 -2.68
CA GLU A 342 -13.90 -34.40 -1.91
C GLU A 342 -13.27 -33.87 -0.61
N ASN A 343 -12.18 -34.49 -0.13
CA ASN A 343 -11.52 -34.09 1.11
C ASN A 343 -10.73 -32.78 0.89
N LEU A 344 -10.89 -31.83 1.80
CA LEU A 344 -10.18 -30.55 1.80
C LEU A 344 -9.59 -30.28 3.18
N TYR A 345 -8.32 -29.87 3.19
CA TYR A 345 -7.55 -29.55 4.39
C TYR A 345 -6.96 -28.14 4.28
N VAL A 346 -6.80 -27.45 5.42
CA VAL A 346 -6.09 -26.17 5.52
C VAL A 346 -5.02 -26.26 6.60
N GLY A 347 -3.85 -25.67 6.38
CA GLY A 347 -2.81 -25.49 7.38
C GLY A 347 -2.13 -24.13 7.20
N TRP A 348 -1.76 -23.48 8.31
CA TRP A 348 -1.16 -22.14 8.32
C TRP A 348 0.31 -22.18 8.74
N THR A 349 1.16 -21.39 8.07
CA THR A 349 2.60 -21.31 8.35
C THR A 349 2.95 -20.24 9.39
N ASP A 350 4.05 -20.41 10.11
CA ASP A 350 4.66 -19.41 10.98
C ASP A 350 4.98 -18.07 10.25
N GLU A 351 4.44 -16.93 10.73
CA GLU A 351 4.68 -15.58 10.17
C GLU A 351 6.10 -15.06 10.46
N GLU A 352 6.82 -15.55 11.46
CA GLU A 352 8.24 -15.20 11.67
C GLU A 352 9.15 -15.91 10.66
N LYS A 353 8.76 -17.09 10.18
CA LYS A 353 9.61 -17.98 9.37
C LYS A 353 9.30 -18.02 7.88
N VAL A 354 8.04 -17.91 7.46
CA VAL A 354 7.65 -18.02 6.04
C VAL A 354 7.13 -16.67 5.53
N ARG A 355 7.98 -15.94 4.80
CA ARG A 355 7.73 -14.59 4.27
C ARG A 355 8.09 -14.51 2.80
N ILE A 356 7.11 -14.72 1.94
CA ILE A 356 7.22 -14.50 0.49
C ILE A 356 6.65 -13.12 0.16
N LYS A 357 7.38 -12.30 -0.62
CA LYS A 357 6.96 -10.97 -1.08
C LYS A 357 6.29 -11.03 -2.45
N ASP A 358 6.88 -11.80 -3.36
CA ASP A 358 6.35 -12.03 -4.70
C ASP A 358 5.02 -12.81 -4.68
N GLU A 359 4.29 -12.78 -5.78
CA GLU A 359 3.11 -13.62 -6.00
C GLU A 359 3.46 -15.10 -6.19
N ASN A 360 4.72 -15.45 -6.48
CA ASN A 360 5.14 -16.81 -6.81
C ASN A 360 5.96 -17.48 -5.69
N VAL A 361 5.53 -18.70 -5.33
CA VAL A 361 6.27 -19.63 -4.48
C VAL A 361 7.49 -20.22 -5.21
N TYR A 362 7.49 -20.21 -6.54
CA TYR A 362 8.60 -20.69 -7.38
C TYR A 362 9.36 -19.51 -8.00
N LEU A 363 10.67 -19.67 -8.20
CA LEU A 363 11.51 -18.69 -8.89
C LEU A 363 11.30 -18.81 -10.41
N LYS A 364 10.77 -17.78 -11.07
CA LYS A 364 10.74 -17.74 -12.54
C LYS A 364 12.18 -17.99 -13.07
N PRO A 365 12.40 -18.95 -13.99
CA PRO A 365 13.68 -19.01 -14.69
C PRO A 365 13.81 -17.76 -15.56
N GLU A 366 14.95 -17.06 -15.46
CA GLU A 366 15.16 -15.77 -16.14
C GLU A 366 14.98 -15.88 -17.66
N THR A 367 13.88 -15.33 -18.16
CA THR A 367 13.72 -15.05 -19.58
C THR A 367 14.61 -13.86 -19.94
N ARG A 368 15.37 -13.97 -21.04
CA ARG A 368 16.45 -13.01 -21.37
C ARG A 368 16.01 -11.54 -21.54
N GLU A 369 14.71 -11.30 -21.70
CA GLU A 369 14.13 -9.98 -21.95
C GLU A 369 13.76 -9.22 -20.65
N ASP A 370 13.70 -9.90 -19.49
CA ASP A 370 13.37 -9.28 -18.19
C ASP A 370 14.55 -8.46 -17.57
N SER A 371 15.66 -8.33 -18.30
CA SER A 371 17.00 -8.17 -17.73
C SER A 371 17.45 -6.73 -17.38
N LEU A 372 16.53 -5.74 -17.33
CA LEU A 372 16.91 -4.33 -17.15
C LEU A 372 16.10 -3.47 -16.15
N GLU A 373 14.88 -3.83 -15.71
CA GLU A 373 14.09 -2.95 -14.82
C GLU A 373 13.54 -3.58 -13.51
N GLU A 374 13.35 -4.90 -13.40
CA GLU A 374 12.75 -5.54 -12.20
C GLU A 374 13.75 -6.33 -11.31
N ALA A 375 15.06 -6.11 -11.46
CA ALA A 375 16.11 -6.84 -10.73
C ALA A 375 16.30 -6.38 -9.26
N GLU A 376 15.27 -6.40 -8.43
CA GLU A 376 15.46 -6.35 -6.97
C GLU A 376 16.20 -7.63 -6.52
N ALA A 377 17.39 -7.46 -5.95
CA ALA A 377 18.19 -8.58 -5.44
C ALA A 377 17.47 -9.27 -4.27
N GLN A 378 16.92 -10.46 -4.52
CA GLN A 378 16.10 -11.21 -3.57
C GLN A 378 16.83 -11.49 -2.26
N SER A 379 16.10 -11.41 -1.14
CA SER A 379 16.68 -11.60 0.18
C SER A 379 16.78 -13.10 0.54
N ARG A 380 17.77 -13.45 1.36
CA ARG A 380 18.06 -14.85 1.74
C ARG A 380 16.88 -15.49 2.48
N GLU A 381 16.16 -14.67 3.25
CA GLU A 381 14.96 -15.04 4.00
C GLU A 381 13.82 -15.46 3.06
N GLU A 382 13.71 -14.88 1.87
CA GLU A 382 12.68 -15.25 0.88
C GLU A 382 13.02 -16.60 0.21
N VAL A 383 14.30 -16.86 -0.06
CA VAL A 383 14.79 -18.16 -0.55
C VAL A 383 14.54 -19.25 0.49
N ALA A 384 14.86 -18.99 1.76
CA ALA A 384 14.56 -19.87 2.88
C ALA A 384 13.05 -20.12 3.03
N SER A 385 12.23 -19.06 2.90
CA SER A 385 10.76 -19.16 2.97
C SER A 385 10.18 -20.06 1.88
N ARG A 386 10.67 -19.95 0.64
CA ARG A 386 10.27 -20.86 -0.46
C ARG A 386 10.69 -22.30 -0.17
N TYR A 387 11.93 -22.52 0.30
CA TYR A 387 12.41 -23.84 0.72
C TYR A 387 11.51 -24.46 1.81
N PHE A 388 11.09 -23.70 2.82
CA PHE A 388 10.20 -24.19 3.87
C PHE A 388 8.84 -24.65 3.34
N VAL A 389 8.24 -23.94 2.37
CA VAL A 389 7.00 -24.38 1.72
C VAL A 389 7.22 -25.73 1.01
N PHE A 390 8.30 -25.89 0.24
CA PHE A 390 8.61 -27.18 -0.39
C PHE A 390 8.91 -28.30 0.63
N SER A 391 9.55 -27.99 1.76
CA SER A 391 9.74 -28.94 2.87
C SER A 391 8.43 -29.41 3.49
N ILE A 392 7.45 -28.52 3.68
CA ILE A 392 6.10 -28.90 4.18
C ILE A 392 5.42 -29.86 3.19
N LEU A 393 5.45 -29.53 1.89
CA LEU A 393 4.86 -30.37 0.83
C LEU A 393 5.53 -31.74 0.75
N GLN A 394 6.86 -31.79 0.89
CA GLN A 394 7.61 -33.04 0.93
C GLN A 394 7.23 -33.88 2.16
N GLY A 395 7.02 -33.26 3.32
CA GLY A 395 6.53 -33.94 4.52
C GLY A 395 5.14 -34.56 4.34
N VAL A 396 4.19 -33.79 3.79
CA VAL A 396 2.83 -34.25 3.46
C VAL A 396 2.84 -35.47 2.53
N LEU A 397 3.68 -35.45 1.48
CA LEU A 397 3.81 -36.56 0.53
C LEU A 397 4.57 -37.77 1.12
N ASN A 398 5.51 -37.54 2.04
CA ASN A 398 6.27 -38.61 2.70
C ASN A 398 5.44 -39.38 3.73
N ASP A 399 4.57 -38.69 4.47
CA ASP A 399 3.70 -39.28 5.48
C ASP A 399 2.46 -39.99 4.88
N GLY A 400 2.00 -39.54 3.70
CA GLY A 400 1.00 -40.24 2.89
C GLY A 400 -0.43 -40.26 3.45
N ARG A 401 -0.68 -39.66 4.63
CA ARG A 401 -2.02 -39.65 5.27
C ARG A 401 -3.01 -38.71 4.59
N ILE A 402 -2.52 -37.60 4.01
CA ILE A 402 -3.36 -36.55 3.38
C ILE A 402 -3.40 -36.73 1.86
N LEU A 403 -2.24 -36.90 1.23
CA LEU A 403 -2.08 -37.13 -0.21
C LEU A 403 -1.40 -38.47 -0.47
N LYS A 404 -2.07 -39.32 -1.26
CA LYS A 404 -1.52 -40.60 -1.73
C LYS A 404 -1.09 -40.49 -3.19
N VAL A 405 0.13 -40.96 -3.44
CA VAL A 405 0.79 -41.03 -4.76
C VAL A 405 1.44 -42.40 -4.91
N PRO A 406 1.60 -42.96 -6.14
CA PRO A 406 1.96 -44.37 -6.31
C PRO A 406 3.41 -44.71 -5.97
N GLU A 407 4.28 -43.70 -5.93
CA GLU A 407 5.74 -43.82 -5.75
C GLU A 407 6.25 -42.67 -4.85
N LYS A 408 7.44 -42.81 -4.26
CA LYS A 408 8.05 -41.74 -3.46
C LYS A 408 8.60 -40.64 -4.37
N ILE A 409 7.90 -39.50 -4.38
CA ILE A 409 8.27 -38.30 -5.15
C ILE A 409 9.19 -37.40 -4.33
N ASN A 410 10.26 -36.89 -4.95
CA ASN A 410 10.97 -35.70 -4.45
C ASN A 410 10.38 -34.46 -5.13
N VAL A 411 9.84 -33.53 -4.34
CA VAL A 411 9.18 -32.28 -4.79
C VAL A 411 10.10 -31.41 -5.64
N LEU A 412 11.42 -31.48 -5.43
CA LEU A 412 12.42 -30.73 -6.20
C LEU A 412 12.79 -31.41 -7.55
N THR A 413 12.13 -32.51 -7.93
CA THR A 413 12.42 -33.26 -9.16
C THR A 413 11.16 -33.45 -10.00
N PRO A 414 11.24 -33.36 -11.35
CA PRO A 414 10.08 -33.61 -12.22
C PRO A 414 9.52 -35.02 -12.05
N SER A 415 8.20 -35.13 -11.85
CA SER A 415 7.49 -36.40 -11.67
C SER A 415 6.15 -36.37 -12.42
N PRO A 416 5.73 -37.47 -13.07
CA PRO A 416 4.42 -37.53 -13.74
C PRO A 416 3.24 -37.43 -12.75
N TYR A 417 3.50 -37.62 -11.44
CA TYR A 417 2.49 -37.58 -10.38
C TYR A 417 2.46 -36.25 -9.60
N LEU A 418 3.35 -35.29 -9.92
CA LEU A 418 3.39 -33.96 -9.31
C LEU A 418 3.57 -32.88 -10.40
N ILE A 419 2.49 -32.13 -10.67
CA ILE A 419 2.43 -31.14 -11.75
C ILE A 419 2.50 -29.73 -11.14
N PHE A 420 3.51 -28.96 -11.57
CA PHE A 420 3.68 -27.56 -11.17
C PHE A 420 2.93 -26.62 -12.12
N SER A 421 1.84 -26.00 -11.66
CA SER A 421 1.08 -25.01 -12.43
C SER A 421 1.59 -23.60 -12.17
N MET A 422 2.01 -22.90 -13.23
CA MET A 422 2.18 -21.44 -13.22
C MET A 422 0.89 -20.70 -13.61
N ALA A 423 -0.07 -21.39 -14.23
CA ALA A 423 -1.35 -20.80 -14.61
C ALA A 423 -2.28 -20.65 -13.41
N ASP A 424 -3.13 -19.62 -13.45
CA ASP A 424 -4.11 -19.26 -12.41
C ASP A 424 -5.29 -20.26 -12.26
N GLY A 425 -5.17 -21.46 -12.84
CA GLY A 425 -6.20 -22.49 -12.95
C GLY A 425 -7.18 -22.31 -14.11
N TRP A 426 -7.05 -21.20 -14.84
CA TRP A 426 -7.88 -20.83 -16.00
C TRP A 426 -6.95 -20.40 -17.13
N LEU A 427 -7.36 -20.55 -18.39
CA LEU A 427 -6.62 -19.95 -19.50
C LEU A 427 -6.67 -18.43 -19.37
N GLU A 428 -5.54 -17.76 -19.60
CA GLU A 428 -5.51 -16.31 -19.69
C GLU A 428 -6.26 -15.85 -20.94
N ASP A 429 -7.44 -15.27 -20.76
CA ASP A 429 -8.10 -14.53 -21.81
C ASP A 429 -7.37 -13.19 -22.02
N ASN A 430 -7.23 -12.83 -23.30
CA ASN A 430 -6.58 -11.61 -23.77
C ASN A 430 -7.47 -10.86 -24.78
N GLN A 431 -8.72 -11.28 -24.99
CA GLN A 431 -9.62 -10.77 -26.03
C GLN A 431 -9.80 -9.24 -26.02
N TYR A 432 -9.71 -8.60 -24.86
CA TYR A 432 -10.00 -7.18 -24.70
C TYR A 432 -8.84 -6.32 -24.18
N GLY A 433 -7.65 -6.90 -24.00
CA GLY A 433 -6.48 -6.24 -23.40
C GLY A 433 -6.52 -6.20 -21.87
N THR A 434 -6.06 -5.11 -21.27
CA THR A 434 -6.18 -4.81 -19.83
C THR A 434 -7.36 -3.88 -19.55
N PHE A 435 -7.68 -3.65 -18.28
CA PHE A 435 -8.70 -2.67 -17.89
C PHE A 435 -8.33 -1.24 -18.29
N ALA A 436 -7.04 -0.86 -18.28
CA ALA A 436 -6.60 0.43 -18.79
C ALA A 436 -6.93 0.58 -20.29
N ASP A 437 -6.63 -0.43 -21.10
CA ASP A 437 -6.98 -0.45 -22.54
C ASP A 437 -8.49 -0.41 -22.77
N ILE A 438 -9.28 -1.06 -21.91
CA ILE A 438 -10.75 -1.01 -21.92
C ILE A 438 -11.25 0.41 -21.61
N VAL A 439 -10.67 1.09 -20.62
CA VAL A 439 -11.02 2.46 -20.25
C VAL A 439 -10.65 3.43 -21.38
N GLU A 440 -9.43 3.37 -21.91
CA GLU A 440 -9.01 4.21 -23.04
C GLU A 440 -9.88 3.98 -24.29
N ARG A 441 -10.19 2.70 -24.62
CA ARG A 441 -11.09 2.35 -25.72
C ARG A 441 -12.52 2.87 -25.55
N THR A 442 -12.97 3.13 -24.32
CA THR A 442 -14.36 3.55 -24.03
C THR A 442 -14.50 4.98 -23.55
N ASP A 443 -13.40 5.71 -23.32
CA ASP A 443 -13.47 7.11 -22.92
C ASP A 443 -13.76 8.00 -24.14
N ALA A 444 -14.93 8.64 -24.09
CA ALA A 444 -15.41 9.52 -25.14
C ALA A 444 -15.99 10.80 -24.50
N PRO A 445 -15.84 11.97 -25.15
CA PRO A 445 -16.18 13.27 -24.55
C PRO A 445 -17.63 13.33 -24.04
N LEU A 446 -17.78 13.40 -22.71
CA LEU A 446 -19.06 13.28 -22.02
C LEU A 446 -20.13 14.28 -22.51
N MET A 447 -21.39 13.87 -22.39
CA MET A 447 -22.58 14.67 -22.61
C MET A 447 -23.42 14.81 -21.34
N LYS A 448 -24.29 15.83 -21.32
CA LYS A 448 -25.25 16.02 -20.22
C LYS A 448 -26.18 14.81 -20.12
N GLY A 449 -26.19 14.18 -18.94
CA GLY A 449 -26.95 12.97 -18.65
C GLY A 449 -26.13 11.68 -18.79
N ASP A 450 -24.85 11.75 -19.15
CA ASP A 450 -23.95 10.61 -19.04
C ASP A 450 -23.70 10.25 -17.57
N MET A 451 -23.43 8.98 -17.31
CA MET A 451 -23.20 8.48 -15.95
C MET A 451 -21.72 8.18 -15.76
N ILE A 452 -21.16 8.72 -14.68
CA ILE A 452 -19.79 8.48 -14.26
C ILE A 452 -19.78 7.88 -12.84
N LEU A 453 -18.80 7.04 -12.54
CA LEU A 453 -18.48 6.61 -11.19
C LEU A 453 -17.34 7.49 -10.68
N THR A 454 -17.52 8.20 -9.55
CA THR A 454 -16.40 8.89 -8.91
C THR A 454 -15.37 7.86 -8.42
N THR A 455 -14.10 8.08 -8.76
CA THR A 455 -12.98 7.22 -8.34
C THR A 455 -12.19 7.84 -7.20
N ILE A 456 -12.47 9.10 -6.84
CA ILE A 456 -12.01 9.75 -5.60
C ILE A 456 -13.19 10.51 -4.96
N LYS A 457 -13.05 10.92 -3.70
CA LYS A 457 -13.89 11.97 -3.12
C LYS A 457 -13.56 13.29 -3.85
N ILE A 458 -14.56 13.94 -4.43
CA ILE A 458 -14.37 15.21 -5.14
C ILE A 458 -14.78 16.34 -4.19
N GLU A 459 -13.79 17.12 -3.77
CA GLU A 459 -13.93 18.34 -2.98
C GLU A 459 -12.96 19.42 -3.50
N ARG A 460 -12.83 20.55 -2.82
CA ARG A 460 -11.99 21.67 -3.25
C ARG A 460 -10.49 21.35 -3.15
N ASP A 461 -9.69 21.87 -4.08
CA ASP A 461 -8.26 21.57 -4.23
C ASP A 461 -7.40 22.08 -3.06
N ASP A 462 -7.87 23.13 -2.35
CA ASP A 462 -7.21 23.67 -1.16
C ASP A 462 -7.60 22.93 0.15
N ALA A 463 -8.49 21.93 0.08
CA ALA A 463 -9.07 21.31 1.26
C ALA A 463 -8.01 20.48 2.03
N GLY A 464 -7.68 20.93 3.23
CA GLY A 464 -6.79 20.23 4.17
C GLY A 464 -5.36 20.76 4.23
N LEU A 465 -4.79 21.23 3.11
CA LEU A 465 -3.43 21.78 3.06
C LEU A 465 -3.38 23.30 2.84
N GLY A 466 -4.46 23.91 2.36
CA GLY A 466 -4.49 25.32 1.96
C GLY A 466 -3.71 25.59 0.67
N ASN A 467 -3.87 26.79 0.11
CA ASN A 467 -3.23 27.12 -1.16
C ASN A 467 -1.77 27.56 -0.92
N ILE A 468 -0.82 26.91 -1.61
CA ILE A 468 0.62 27.23 -1.57
C ILE A 468 0.86 28.71 -1.94
N TRP A 469 0.12 29.22 -2.92
CA TRP A 469 0.18 30.63 -3.37
C TRP A 469 -0.50 31.62 -2.41
N ASN A 470 -1.10 31.13 -1.31
CA ASN A 470 -1.79 31.93 -0.28
C ASN A 470 -1.23 31.64 1.14
N ASN A 471 0.07 31.34 1.26
CA ASN A 471 0.73 30.98 2.53
C ASN A 471 0.05 29.84 3.32
N GLY A 472 -0.53 28.85 2.63
CA GLY A 472 -1.24 27.74 3.27
C GLY A 472 -2.60 28.12 3.87
N ARG A 473 -3.11 29.32 3.58
CA ARG A 473 -4.48 29.72 3.95
C ARG A 473 -5.49 29.08 2.99
N SER A 474 -6.49 28.40 3.53
CA SER A 474 -7.65 27.94 2.76
C SER A 474 -8.52 29.12 2.34
N THR A 475 -8.98 29.08 1.09
CA THR A 475 -9.81 30.08 0.42
C THR A 475 -11.31 29.81 0.59
N ARG A 476 -11.68 28.93 1.54
CA ARG A 476 -13.04 28.43 1.78
C ARG A 476 -14.10 29.54 1.89
N TYR A 477 -13.77 30.70 2.46
CA TYR A 477 -14.71 31.82 2.61
C TYR A 477 -14.37 33.01 1.71
N ASP A 478 -13.37 32.86 0.83
CA ASP A 478 -12.97 33.91 -0.09
C ASP A 478 -13.95 33.93 -1.28
N ALA A 479 -14.54 35.11 -1.53
CA ALA A 479 -15.33 35.34 -2.72
C ALA A 479 -14.45 35.23 -3.98
N TRP A 480 -15.04 34.86 -5.12
CA TRP A 480 -14.37 34.70 -6.42
C TRP A 480 -13.28 33.61 -6.47
N ASN A 481 -12.99 32.93 -5.35
CA ASN A 481 -12.04 31.83 -5.26
C ASN A 481 -12.77 30.49 -5.39
N ASN A 482 -13.02 30.06 -6.62
CA ASN A 482 -13.95 28.97 -6.95
C ASN A 482 -13.30 27.90 -7.84
N ASP A 483 -12.16 27.39 -7.37
CA ASP A 483 -11.31 26.33 -7.92
C ASP A 483 -12.00 25.19 -8.70
N ARG A 484 -13.18 24.73 -8.27
CA ARG A 484 -13.96 23.68 -8.95
C ARG A 484 -15.43 24.03 -9.20
N GLY A 485 -15.86 25.25 -8.87
CA GLY A 485 -17.28 25.60 -8.93
C GLY A 485 -17.65 26.40 -10.16
N ARG A 486 -18.83 26.12 -10.72
CA ARG A 486 -19.30 26.84 -11.92
C ARG A 486 -19.64 28.31 -11.64
N GLY A 487 -18.75 29.22 -12.03
CA GLY A 487 -18.98 30.67 -12.12
C GLY A 487 -18.54 31.51 -10.92
N GLU A 488 -18.71 32.82 -11.03
CA GLU A 488 -18.09 33.89 -10.23
C GLU A 488 -18.20 33.83 -8.68
N ARG A 489 -19.09 33.02 -8.08
CA ARG A 489 -19.24 32.93 -6.62
C ARG A 489 -18.86 31.56 -6.11
N ASN A 490 -18.01 31.51 -5.07
CA ASN A 490 -17.61 30.31 -4.34
C ASN A 490 -18.81 29.62 -3.66
N ARG A 491 -19.53 28.81 -4.45
CA ARG A 491 -20.76 28.10 -4.07
C ARG A 491 -20.52 26.67 -3.59
N THR A 492 -19.27 26.21 -3.66
CA THR A 492 -18.78 24.85 -3.44
C THR A 492 -17.94 24.71 -2.16
N HIS A 493 -17.70 25.79 -1.40
CA HIS A 493 -16.96 25.80 -0.12
C HIS A 493 -17.44 24.80 0.95
N ASP A 494 -18.65 24.29 0.77
CA ASP A 494 -19.46 23.45 1.63
C ASP A 494 -20.15 22.36 0.79
N ALA A 495 -19.60 22.02 -0.38
CA ALA A 495 -20.11 20.97 -1.26
C ALA A 495 -19.03 19.92 -1.54
N HIS A 496 -19.44 18.65 -1.60
CA HIS A 496 -18.56 17.55 -1.96
C HIS A 496 -19.34 16.43 -2.67
N ILE A 497 -18.62 15.58 -3.41
CA ILE A 497 -19.14 14.34 -3.98
C ILE A 497 -18.37 13.18 -3.34
N PRO A 498 -19.04 12.25 -2.63
CA PRO A 498 -18.38 11.07 -2.07
C PRO A 498 -17.66 10.21 -3.12
N ASP A 499 -16.64 9.49 -2.66
CA ASP A 499 -15.95 8.45 -3.42
C ASP A 499 -16.90 7.27 -3.74
N ARG A 500 -16.58 6.46 -4.76
CA ARG A 500 -17.36 5.30 -5.23
C ARG A 500 -18.84 5.59 -5.53
N ARG A 501 -19.17 6.80 -6.01
CA ARG A 501 -20.56 7.23 -6.26
C ARG A 501 -20.87 7.33 -7.75
N VAL A 502 -21.88 6.60 -8.20
CA VAL A 502 -22.44 6.71 -9.56
C VAL A 502 -23.33 7.95 -9.63
N VAL A 503 -23.02 8.88 -10.54
CA VAL A 503 -23.63 10.22 -10.63
C VAL A 503 -23.79 10.68 -12.09
N PRO A 504 -24.82 11.49 -12.41
CA PRO A 504 -24.99 12.08 -13.74
C PRO A 504 -24.17 13.36 -13.93
N VAL A 505 -23.54 13.48 -15.10
CA VAL A 505 -23.03 14.76 -15.61
C VAL A 505 -24.22 15.69 -15.84
N ASN A 506 -24.38 16.74 -15.02
CA ASN A 506 -25.59 17.56 -15.01
C ASN A 506 -25.49 18.81 -15.91
N LEU A 507 -24.27 19.27 -16.16
CA LEU A 507 -23.90 20.34 -17.10
C LEU A 507 -22.57 19.98 -17.77
N VAL A 508 -22.40 20.49 -18.99
CA VAL A 508 -21.13 20.52 -19.72
C VAL A 508 -20.98 21.95 -20.20
N ASP A 509 -19.87 22.60 -19.86
CA ASP A 509 -19.50 23.88 -20.46
C ASP A 509 -18.47 23.65 -21.56
N THR A 510 -18.55 24.43 -22.62
CA THR A 510 -17.59 24.40 -23.74
C THR A 510 -16.77 25.68 -23.75
N ILE A 511 -15.46 25.58 -23.95
CA ILE A 511 -14.55 26.73 -24.04
C ILE A 511 -13.86 26.68 -25.39
N ASP A 512 -14.20 27.63 -26.26
CA ASP A 512 -13.59 27.80 -27.56
C ASP A 512 -12.43 28.81 -27.43
N THR A 513 -11.20 28.35 -27.68
CA THR A 513 -9.96 29.13 -27.58
C THR A 513 -9.53 29.60 -28.97
N TYR A 514 -9.46 30.92 -29.13
CA TYR A 514 -9.01 31.58 -30.34
C TYR A 514 -7.61 32.16 -30.14
N THR A 515 -6.69 31.81 -31.02
CA THR A 515 -5.32 32.30 -31.03
C THR A 515 -5.21 33.53 -31.92
N ILE A 516 -4.82 34.65 -31.35
CA ILE A 516 -4.56 35.94 -32.02
C ILE A 516 -3.05 36.04 -32.26
N THR A 517 -2.66 36.29 -33.50
CA THR A 517 -1.26 36.49 -33.90
C THR A 517 -1.04 37.93 -34.36
N GLU A 518 0.02 38.56 -33.85
CA GLU A 518 0.46 39.88 -34.29
C GLU A 518 1.95 39.89 -34.63
N LYS A 519 2.33 40.72 -35.61
CA LYS A 519 3.73 40.99 -35.98
C LYS A 519 4.29 42.07 -35.05
N LYS A 520 5.47 41.82 -34.49
CA LYS A 520 6.18 42.73 -33.58
C LYS A 520 7.21 43.55 -34.36
N PHE A 521 7.23 44.85 -34.15
CA PHE A 521 8.18 45.78 -34.78
C PHE A 521 8.78 46.75 -33.76
N ARG A 522 10.00 47.23 -33.96
CA ARG A 522 10.66 48.17 -33.03
C ARG A 522 9.95 49.53 -33.01
N LEU A 523 9.72 50.03 -31.81
CA LEU A 523 9.29 51.38 -31.52
C LEU A 523 10.49 52.15 -30.95
N THR A 524 10.95 53.20 -31.62
CA THR A 524 11.91 54.13 -31.02
C THR A 524 11.16 55.06 -30.07
N VAL A 525 11.67 55.25 -28.86
CA VAL A 525 11.06 56.10 -27.83
C VAL A 525 12.06 57.18 -27.40
N THR A 526 11.60 58.42 -27.30
CA THR A 526 12.38 59.58 -26.86
C THR A 526 11.75 60.19 -25.61
N GLU A 527 12.52 60.34 -24.54
CA GLU A 527 12.06 61.02 -23.32
C GLU A 527 12.08 62.54 -23.49
N VAL A 528 10.94 63.19 -23.26
CA VAL A 528 10.80 64.65 -23.29
C VAL A 528 10.39 65.12 -21.89
N PRO A 529 11.23 65.88 -21.16
CA PRO A 529 10.87 66.40 -19.84
C PRO A 529 9.77 67.46 -19.97
N VAL A 530 8.62 67.22 -19.34
CA VAL A 530 7.43 68.10 -19.40
C VAL A 530 7.38 69.05 -18.22
N LYS A 531 7.69 68.55 -17.02
CA LYS A 531 7.55 69.30 -15.76
C LYS A 531 8.56 68.81 -14.74
N VAL A 532 9.24 69.74 -14.09
CA VAL A 532 10.11 69.45 -12.94
C VAL A 532 9.37 69.88 -11.68
N ILE A 533 9.10 68.93 -10.78
CA ILE A 533 8.45 69.15 -9.48
C ILE A 533 9.52 69.01 -8.40
N ARG A 534 9.51 69.90 -7.40
CA ARG A 534 10.51 69.91 -6.33
C ARG A 534 9.81 69.78 -4.99
N GLU A 535 9.94 68.63 -4.35
CA GLU A 535 9.33 68.31 -3.06
C GLU A 535 10.44 68.15 -2.01
N GLY A 536 10.61 69.19 -1.19
CA GLY A 536 11.74 69.29 -0.27
C GLY A 536 13.08 69.24 -1.01
N ASN A 537 13.93 68.28 -0.63
CA ASN A 537 15.23 68.06 -1.27
C ASN A 537 15.13 67.20 -2.55
N THR A 538 13.99 66.57 -2.82
CA THR A 538 13.81 65.67 -3.96
C THR A 538 13.32 66.45 -5.18
N THR A 539 13.90 66.14 -6.35
CA THR A 539 13.49 66.71 -7.64
C THR A 539 12.95 65.58 -8.51
N VAL A 540 11.68 65.64 -8.88
CA VAL A 540 10.98 64.64 -9.71
C VAL A 540 10.67 65.27 -11.06
N THR A 541 11.28 64.74 -12.12
CA THR A 541 10.98 65.13 -13.50
C THR A 541 9.88 64.23 -14.05
N GLN A 542 8.77 64.83 -14.46
CA GLN A 542 7.72 64.17 -15.23
C GLN A 542 8.06 64.23 -16.72
N PHE A 543 8.14 63.06 -17.36
CA PHE A 543 8.45 62.92 -18.78
C PHE A 543 7.18 62.62 -19.60
N ARG A 544 7.20 62.98 -20.89
CA ARG A 544 6.36 62.45 -21.95
C ARG A 544 7.25 61.61 -22.85
N TYR A 545 6.70 60.52 -23.39
CA TYR A 545 7.40 59.64 -24.30
C TYR A 545 6.92 59.93 -25.73
N ASP A 546 7.82 60.45 -26.57
CA ASP A 546 7.56 60.68 -27.98
C ASP A 546 8.00 59.43 -28.76
N THR A 547 7.07 58.81 -29.47
CA THR A 547 7.27 57.49 -30.10
C THR A 547 7.41 57.59 -31.62
N LYS A 548 8.18 56.66 -32.20
CA LYS A 548 8.38 56.55 -33.65
C LYS A 548 8.42 55.08 -34.07
N LYS A 549 7.42 54.66 -34.86
CA LYS A 549 7.36 53.34 -35.48
C LYS A 549 8.49 53.16 -36.50
N THR A 550 9.08 51.97 -36.56
CA THR A 550 10.13 51.60 -37.52
C THR A 550 9.81 50.27 -38.20
N ASN A 551 10.46 49.98 -39.32
CA ASN A 551 10.27 48.73 -40.05
C ASN A 551 11.16 47.56 -39.54
N GLU A 552 11.87 47.73 -38.42
CA GLU A 552 12.67 46.65 -37.82
C GLU A 552 11.74 45.58 -37.23
N TYR A 553 11.68 44.41 -37.86
CA TYR A 553 10.84 43.29 -37.45
C TYR A 553 11.48 42.49 -36.31
N LEU A 554 10.72 42.29 -35.23
CA LEU A 554 11.15 41.67 -33.97
C LEU A 554 10.49 40.29 -33.72
N GLY A 555 9.92 39.67 -34.75
CA GLY A 555 9.21 38.39 -34.65
C GLY A 555 7.68 38.54 -34.50
N LYS A 556 7.04 37.53 -33.94
CA LYS A 556 5.60 37.51 -33.67
C LYS A 556 5.31 37.50 -32.17
N ILE A 557 4.13 37.97 -31.80
CA ILE A 557 3.55 37.76 -30.47
C ILE A 557 2.18 37.09 -30.63
N THR A 558 1.86 36.24 -29.67
CA THR A 558 0.63 35.44 -29.65
C THR A 558 -0.15 35.78 -28.38
N SER A 559 -1.47 35.96 -28.49
CA SER A 559 -2.39 36.10 -27.36
C SER A 559 -3.62 35.23 -27.57
N TYR A 560 -4.36 34.96 -26.50
CA TYR A 560 -5.49 34.03 -26.51
C TYR A 560 -6.79 34.74 -26.11
N LEU A 561 -7.88 34.35 -26.76
CA LEU A 561 -9.23 34.85 -26.52
C LEU A 561 -10.16 33.66 -26.32
N THR A 562 -10.73 33.51 -25.12
CA THR A 562 -11.61 32.39 -24.78
C THR A 562 -13.09 32.79 -24.83
N VAL A 563 -13.92 31.87 -25.32
CA VAL A 563 -15.37 32.03 -25.42
C VAL A 563 -16.02 30.84 -24.71
N LYS A 564 -16.75 31.10 -23.62
CA LYS A 564 -17.38 30.03 -22.82
C LYS A 564 -18.85 29.90 -23.17
N ASN A 565 -19.27 28.73 -23.65
CA ASN A 565 -20.64 28.42 -24.10
C ASN A 565 -21.17 29.38 -25.17
N ASN A 566 -20.38 29.69 -26.20
CA ASN A 566 -20.69 30.74 -27.19
C ASN A 566 -20.85 32.16 -26.58
N LYS A 567 -20.40 32.39 -25.33
CA LYS A 567 -20.41 33.71 -24.69
C LYS A 567 -19.01 34.22 -24.42
N LEU A 568 -18.71 35.37 -25.01
CA LEU A 568 -17.51 36.14 -24.70
C LEU A 568 -17.73 36.89 -23.37
N TYR A 569 -16.79 36.74 -22.43
CA TYR A 569 -16.84 37.27 -21.06
C TYR A 569 -18.16 36.98 -20.30
N GLU A 570 -18.72 35.79 -20.51
CA GLU A 570 -20.04 35.30 -20.02
C GLU A 570 -21.28 36.15 -20.42
N LYS A 571 -21.08 37.27 -21.10
CA LYS A 571 -22.08 38.33 -21.31
C LYS A 571 -22.53 38.47 -22.77
N ILE A 572 -21.58 38.41 -23.71
CA ILE A 572 -21.80 38.74 -25.12
C ILE A 572 -22.04 37.44 -25.89
N ASP A 573 -23.23 37.24 -26.46
CA ASP A 573 -23.50 36.09 -27.33
C ASP A 573 -22.77 36.25 -28.67
N VAL A 574 -21.91 35.28 -28.99
CA VAL A 574 -21.12 35.22 -30.22
C VAL A 574 -21.40 33.96 -31.05
N LYS A 575 -22.51 33.25 -30.76
CA LYS A 575 -22.89 32.01 -31.45
C LYS A 575 -22.97 32.19 -32.96
N GLY A 576 -22.18 31.39 -33.68
CA GLY A 576 -22.13 31.41 -35.15
C GLY A 576 -21.46 32.65 -35.77
N LYS A 577 -20.77 33.49 -34.98
CA LYS A 577 -19.94 34.58 -35.50
C LYS A 577 -18.59 34.05 -36.02
N PRO A 578 -18.04 34.62 -37.10
CA PRO A 578 -16.68 34.33 -37.53
C PRO A 578 -15.66 34.98 -36.56
N PRO A 579 -14.42 34.44 -36.45
CA PRO A 579 -13.41 34.88 -35.48
C PRO A 579 -13.16 36.39 -35.41
N GLU A 580 -13.19 37.08 -36.55
CA GLU A 580 -12.93 38.52 -36.67
C GLU A 580 -14.03 39.36 -35.98
N GLN A 581 -15.28 38.89 -36.00
CA GLN A 581 -16.37 39.53 -35.25
C GLN A 581 -16.27 39.28 -33.75
N ILE A 582 -15.73 38.14 -33.33
CA ILE A 582 -15.48 37.83 -31.92
C ILE A 582 -14.35 38.74 -31.39
N LEU A 583 -13.27 38.89 -32.17
CA LEU A 583 -12.20 39.85 -31.88
C LEU A 583 -12.71 41.30 -31.84
N ALA A 584 -13.56 41.71 -32.78
CA ALA A 584 -14.16 43.04 -32.78
C ALA A 584 -15.00 43.30 -31.52
N ALA A 585 -15.78 42.31 -31.05
CA ALA A 585 -16.52 42.40 -29.80
C ALA A 585 -15.60 42.49 -28.57
N ALA A 586 -14.49 41.73 -28.54
CA ALA A 586 -13.51 41.78 -27.47
C ALA A 586 -12.78 43.13 -27.37
N LYS A 587 -12.41 43.71 -28.53
CA LYS A 587 -11.87 45.06 -28.66
C LYS A 587 -12.86 46.13 -28.19
N ALA A 588 -14.14 46.02 -28.58
CA ALA A 588 -15.18 46.99 -28.21
C ALA A 588 -15.45 47.06 -26.69
N TYR A 589 -15.14 46.00 -25.95
CA TYR A 589 -15.22 45.97 -24.48
C TYR A 589 -13.90 46.31 -23.77
N GLY A 590 -12.81 46.59 -24.50
CA GLY A 590 -11.52 47.00 -23.92
C GLY A 590 -10.71 45.88 -23.24
N TYR A 591 -11.08 44.61 -23.43
CA TYR A 591 -10.34 43.46 -22.85
C TYR A 591 -9.21 42.97 -23.76
N VAL A 592 -9.30 43.21 -25.07
CA VAL A 592 -8.25 42.86 -26.04
C VAL A 592 -7.79 44.12 -26.78
N HIS A 593 -6.49 44.33 -26.80
CA HIS A 593 -5.82 45.40 -27.55
C HIS A 593 -4.90 44.74 -28.57
N THR A 594 -5.02 45.11 -29.85
CA THR A 594 -4.06 44.77 -30.91
C THR A 594 -3.58 46.07 -31.55
N ASP A 595 -2.57 45.99 -32.42
CA ASP A 595 -2.01 47.14 -33.16
C ASP A 595 -1.42 48.22 -32.22
N ALA A 596 -1.04 47.81 -31.01
CA ALA A 596 -0.74 48.66 -29.86
C ALA A 596 0.75 49.04 -29.78
N GLU A 597 1.04 50.16 -29.14
CA GLU A 597 2.41 50.57 -28.77
C GLU A 597 2.70 50.12 -27.33
N GLN A 598 3.89 49.56 -27.11
CA GLN A 598 4.36 49.01 -25.85
C GLN A 598 5.73 49.61 -25.53
N ILE A 599 5.75 50.55 -24.59
CA ILE A 599 6.95 51.23 -24.12
C ILE A 599 7.54 50.44 -22.95
N MET A 600 8.76 49.91 -23.12
CA MET A 600 9.48 49.19 -22.06
C MET A 600 10.22 50.18 -21.16
N MET A 601 10.47 49.82 -19.89
CA MET A 601 11.16 50.69 -18.93
C MET A 601 12.61 51.04 -19.32
N ASP A 602 13.24 50.25 -20.20
CA ASP A 602 14.57 50.52 -20.76
C ASP A 602 14.55 51.33 -22.06
N HIS A 603 13.35 51.64 -22.57
CA HIS A 603 13.02 52.23 -23.88
C HIS A 603 13.52 51.45 -25.12
N ALA A 604 14.68 50.82 -25.07
CA ALA A 604 15.32 50.09 -26.16
C ALA A 604 14.52 48.87 -26.64
N HIS A 605 13.85 48.15 -25.73
CA HIS A 605 13.03 46.98 -26.07
C HIS A 605 11.56 47.33 -26.40
N SER A 606 11.24 48.63 -26.49
CA SER A 606 9.91 49.09 -26.89
C SER A 606 9.54 48.63 -28.31
N TYR A 607 8.27 48.32 -28.48
CA TYR A 607 7.75 47.75 -29.71
C TYR A 607 6.34 48.25 -30.01
N TYR A 608 5.91 48.05 -31.25
CA TYR A 608 4.49 48.08 -31.59
C TYR A 608 4.10 46.78 -32.26
N THR A 609 2.83 46.43 -32.16
CA THR A 609 2.25 45.27 -32.84
C THR A 609 1.49 45.70 -34.10
N VAL A 610 1.28 44.75 -35.01
CA VAL A 610 0.34 44.85 -36.14
C VAL A 610 -0.40 43.52 -36.24
N PHE A 611 -1.72 43.56 -36.23
CA PHE A 611 -2.56 42.36 -36.33
C PHE A 611 -2.30 41.58 -37.62
N GLU A 612 -2.15 40.26 -37.50
CA GLU A 612 -1.93 39.36 -38.65
C GLU A 612 -3.11 38.40 -38.85
N SER A 613 -3.57 37.74 -37.78
CA SER A 613 -4.69 36.79 -37.85
C SER A 613 -5.33 36.52 -36.49
N ILE A 614 -6.57 36.04 -36.52
CA ILE A 614 -7.19 35.30 -35.42
C ILE A 614 -7.71 33.98 -35.97
N VAL A 615 -7.41 32.88 -35.30
CA VAL A 615 -7.85 31.53 -35.70
C VAL A 615 -8.42 30.79 -34.50
N HIS A 616 -9.49 30.02 -34.71
CA HIS A 616 -9.95 29.05 -33.72
C HIS A 616 -8.91 27.92 -33.62
N THR A 617 -8.38 27.65 -32.43
CA THR A 617 -7.34 26.62 -32.24
C THR A 617 -7.83 25.39 -31.49
N GLU A 618 -8.70 25.55 -30.48
CA GLU A 618 -9.06 24.44 -29.59
C GLU A 618 -10.45 24.63 -28.98
N THR A 619 -11.16 23.53 -28.76
CA THR A 619 -12.46 23.49 -28.06
C THR A 619 -12.34 22.56 -26.86
N GLU A 620 -12.17 23.11 -25.68
CA GLU A 620 -12.16 22.38 -24.41
C GLU A 620 -13.59 22.14 -23.90
N LYS A 621 -13.73 21.19 -22.96
CA LYS A 621 -14.99 20.89 -22.26
C LYS A 621 -14.75 20.72 -20.76
N GLU A 622 -15.45 21.51 -19.95
CA GLU A 622 -15.55 21.31 -18.51
C GLU A 622 -16.80 20.46 -18.21
N TYR A 623 -16.64 19.39 -17.45
CA TYR A 623 -17.72 18.50 -17.05
C TYR A 623 -18.13 18.75 -15.62
N TYR A 624 -19.44 18.87 -15.36
CA TYR A 624 -19.96 19.18 -14.03
C TYR A 624 -20.94 18.13 -13.52
N VAL A 625 -20.90 17.91 -12.21
CA VAL A 625 -21.84 17.08 -11.46
C VAL A 625 -22.49 17.91 -10.34
N SER A 626 -23.73 17.55 -9.99
CA SER A 626 -24.48 18.18 -8.91
C SER A 626 -24.05 17.63 -7.55
N ALA A 627 -23.18 18.35 -6.83
CA ALA A 627 -22.76 18.04 -5.47
C ALA A 627 -23.79 18.54 -4.45
N LYS A 628 -24.04 17.76 -3.39
CA LYS A 628 -24.88 18.19 -2.25
C LYS A 628 -24.06 19.12 -1.34
N LYS A 629 -24.73 20.10 -0.72
CA LYS A 629 -24.13 21.03 0.24
C LYS A 629 -24.38 20.60 1.69
N ASP A 630 -23.40 20.85 2.55
CA ASP A 630 -23.38 20.55 3.99
C ASP A 630 -24.24 21.57 4.78
N ASN A 631 -25.55 21.49 4.56
CA ASN A 631 -26.56 22.38 5.16
C ASN A 631 -26.84 22.08 6.65
N TYR A 632 -25.91 22.39 7.55
CA TYR A 632 -26.09 22.18 9.01
C TYR A 632 -27.25 22.99 9.63
N TRP A 633 -27.75 24.02 8.93
CA TRP A 633 -28.74 24.99 9.45
C TRP A 633 -29.97 25.20 8.55
N LYS A 634 -30.30 24.26 7.65
CA LYS A 634 -31.45 24.39 6.72
C LYS A 634 -32.10 23.05 6.39
N ASP A 635 -33.43 22.99 6.51
CA ASP A 635 -34.24 21.80 6.22
C ASP A 635 -34.37 21.46 4.72
N ALA A 636 -33.88 22.32 3.84
CA ALA A 636 -33.96 22.16 2.40
C ALA A 636 -32.60 21.79 1.79
N ASP A 637 -32.55 20.63 1.11
CA ASP A 637 -31.39 20.17 0.35
C ASP A 637 -30.96 21.22 -0.69
N SER A 638 -29.69 21.64 -0.62
CA SER A 638 -29.09 22.59 -1.54
C SER A 638 -27.94 21.94 -2.29
N PHE A 639 -27.74 22.35 -3.55
CA PHE A 639 -26.73 21.76 -4.44
C PHE A 639 -25.84 22.83 -5.08
N ALA A 640 -24.64 22.42 -5.46
CA ALA A 640 -23.69 23.18 -6.27
C ALA A 640 -23.26 22.34 -7.48
N ASN A 641 -22.80 23.01 -8.54
CA ASN A 641 -22.18 22.32 -9.67
C ASN A 641 -20.67 22.30 -9.44
N MET A 642 -20.11 21.10 -9.29
CA MET A 642 -18.67 20.88 -9.14
C MET A 642 -18.10 20.26 -10.42
N GLU A 643 -16.97 20.78 -10.85
CA GLU A 643 -16.15 20.24 -11.92
C GLU A 643 -15.61 18.86 -11.54
N ILE A 644 -15.64 17.93 -12.51
CA ILE A 644 -14.94 16.65 -12.46
C ILE A 644 -13.82 16.68 -13.52
N ARG A 645 -12.61 16.30 -13.14
CA ARG A 645 -11.42 16.35 -14.01
C ARG A 645 -10.97 14.95 -14.46
N PRO A 646 -10.16 14.83 -15.53
CA PRO A 646 -9.62 13.54 -15.96
C PRO A 646 -8.89 12.79 -14.83
N GLY A 647 -9.14 11.49 -14.70
CA GLY A 647 -8.55 10.65 -13.64
C GLY A 647 -9.26 10.68 -12.28
N GLU A 648 -10.35 11.44 -12.13
CA GLU A 648 -11.19 11.50 -10.92
C GLU A 648 -12.47 10.67 -11.00
N TYR A 649 -12.73 10.10 -12.19
CA TYR A 649 -13.92 9.32 -12.48
C TYR A 649 -13.65 8.20 -13.49
N LEU A 650 -14.57 7.24 -13.55
CA LEU A 650 -14.68 6.21 -14.58
C LEU A 650 -15.94 6.49 -15.43
N ASN A 651 -15.76 6.56 -16.75
CA ASN A 651 -16.83 6.81 -17.72
C ASN A 651 -17.67 5.52 -17.92
N LEU A 652 -18.95 5.52 -17.51
CA LEU A 652 -19.82 4.34 -17.60
C LEU A 652 -20.67 4.31 -18.89
N THR A 653 -20.46 5.26 -19.79
CA THR A 653 -21.36 5.52 -20.93
C THR A 653 -21.28 4.43 -21.99
N PHE A 654 -20.05 4.05 -22.39
CA PHE A 654 -19.77 3.02 -23.39
C PHE A 654 -19.14 1.74 -22.79
N LEU A 655 -18.85 1.76 -21.48
CA LEU A 655 -18.46 0.58 -20.71
C LEU A 655 -19.63 -0.42 -20.61
N ASN A 656 -19.35 -1.72 -20.55
CA ASN A 656 -20.35 -2.80 -20.52
C ASN A 656 -19.98 -3.92 -19.54
N SER A 657 -20.94 -4.80 -19.20
CA SER A 657 -20.73 -5.84 -18.18
C SER A 657 -19.71 -6.89 -18.59
N VAL A 658 -19.61 -7.24 -19.87
CA VAL A 658 -18.65 -8.24 -20.38
C VAL A 658 -17.23 -7.74 -20.18
N TYR A 659 -16.93 -6.49 -20.55
CA TYR A 659 -15.63 -5.86 -20.31
C TYR A 659 -15.25 -5.82 -18.82
N LEU A 660 -16.22 -5.52 -17.93
CA LEU A 660 -15.99 -5.49 -16.48
C LEU A 660 -15.76 -6.89 -15.89
N VAL A 661 -16.58 -7.88 -16.26
CA VAL A 661 -16.44 -9.26 -15.81
C VAL A 661 -15.10 -9.84 -16.28
N TYR A 662 -14.72 -9.60 -17.53
CA TYR A 662 -13.40 -9.95 -18.07
C TYR A 662 -12.24 -9.31 -17.27
N ALA A 663 -12.32 -8.01 -16.97
CA ALA A 663 -11.28 -7.30 -16.22
C ALA A 663 -11.13 -7.82 -14.79
N ILE A 664 -12.26 -8.13 -14.14
CA ILE A 664 -12.30 -8.75 -12.81
C ILE A 664 -11.70 -10.17 -12.88
N GLN A 665 -12.11 -11.00 -13.83
CA GLN A 665 -11.71 -12.40 -13.93
C GLN A 665 -10.23 -12.60 -14.26
N ASN A 666 -9.67 -11.82 -15.19
CA ASN A 666 -8.28 -11.99 -15.68
C ASN A 666 -7.22 -11.24 -14.86
N HIS A 667 -7.61 -10.50 -13.83
CA HIS A 667 -6.75 -9.68 -12.93
C HIS A 667 -5.97 -8.53 -13.61
N LYS A 668 -6.12 -8.34 -14.93
CA LYS A 668 -5.33 -7.41 -15.75
C LYS A 668 -5.83 -5.96 -15.65
N ILE A 669 -5.43 -5.23 -14.60
CA ILE A 669 -5.77 -3.79 -14.45
C ILE A 669 -4.99 -2.87 -15.39
N GLY A 670 -3.78 -3.24 -15.81
CA GLY A 670 -2.99 -2.46 -16.77
C GLY A 670 -2.46 -1.12 -16.24
N GLY A 671 -2.29 -0.99 -14.92
CA GLY A 671 -1.79 0.25 -14.32
C GLY A 671 -2.77 1.42 -14.32
N TRP A 672 -4.09 1.15 -14.40
CA TRP A 672 -5.18 2.12 -14.24
C TRP A 672 -4.90 3.10 -13.08
N ARG A 673 -5.12 4.40 -13.33
CA ARG A 673 -4.79 5.48 -12.38
C ARG A 673 -6.02 6.19 -11.83
N ARG A 674 -5.89 6.63 -10.58
CA ARG A 674 -6.91 7.29 -9.75
C ARG A 674 -6.25 8.47 -9.04
N GLY A 675 -6.62 9.71 -9.39
CA GLY A 675 -5.97 10.91 -8.84
C GLY A 675 -4.44 10.92 -9.04
N GLY A 676 -3.95 10.40 -10.16
CA GLY A 676 -2.51 10.25 -10.48
C GLY A 676 -1.82 9.00 -9.92
N MET A 677 -2.37 8.38 -8.88
CA MET A 677 -1.83 7.15 -8.27
C MET A 677 -2.24 5.90 -9.06
N THR A 678 -1.33 4.94 -9.19
CA THR A 678 -1.62 3.61 -9.76
C THR A 678 -2.51 2.81 -8.79
N VAL A 679 -3.54 2.14 -9.30
CA VAL A 679 -4.46 1.32 -8.52
C VAL A 679 -4.07 -0.17 -8.67
N ASP A 680 -3.84 -0.86 -7.55
CA ASP A 680 -3.65 -2.32 -7.56
C ASP A 680 -4.98 -3.06 -7.79
N TYR A 681 -4.90 -4.37 -8.04
CA TYR A 681 -6.09 -5.14 -8.38
C TYR A 681 -7.13 -5.17 -7.24
N ALA A 682 -6.71 -5.43 -5.99
CA ALA A 682 -7.60 -5.41 -4.82
C ALA A 682 -8.32 -4.07 -4.66
N ASN A 683 -7.60 -2.94 -4.77
CA ASN A 683 -8.17 -1.59 -4.69
C ASN A 683 -9.12 -1.27 -5.86
N SER A 684 -9.01 -1.94 -7.01
CA SER A 684 -9.89 -1.72 -8.15
C SER A 684 -11.29 -2.31 -7.96
N ILE A 685 -11.40 -3.47 -7.30
CA ILE A 685 -12.66 -4.24 -7.17
C ILE A 685 -13.84 -3.40 -6.66
N PRO A 686 -13.72 -2.60 -5.57
CA PRO A 686 -14.85 -1.79 -5.09
C PRO A 686 -15.41 -0.80 -6.12
N TYR A 687 -14.61 -0.38 -7.12
CA TYR A 687 -15.06 0.46 -8.23
C TYR A 687 -15.65 -0.37 -9.36
N LEU A 688 -14.97 -1.46 -9.76
CA LEU A 688 -15.44 -2.37 -10.81
C LEU A 688 -16.81 -2.96 -10.45
N ASN A 689 -17.02 -3.34 -9.19
CA ASN A 689 -18.30 -3.87 -8.69
C ASN A 689 -19.40 -2.80 -8.73
N LYS A 690 -19.10 -1.56 -8.33
CA LYS A 690 -20.08 -0.46 -8.35
C LYS A 690 -20.44 -0.01 -9.78
N ALA A 691 -19.48 -0.07 -10.69
CA ALA A 691 -19.73 0.10 -12.13
C ALA A 691 -20.60 -1.04 -12.68
N LEU A 692 -20.31 -2.30 -12.31
CA LEU A 692 -21.03 -3.49 -12.76
C LEU A 692 -22.48 -3.52 -12.28
N GLU A 693 -22.76 -3.13 -11.04
CA GLU A 693 -24.11 -2.97 -10.49
C GLU A 693 -24.97 -2.01 -11.34
N TYR A 694 -24.45 -0.81 -11.62
CA TYR A 694 -25.13 0.17 -12.46
C TYR A 694 -25.29 -0.33 -13.90
N ILE A 695 -24.25 -0.94 -14.47
CA ILE A 695 -24.24 -1.40 -15.86
C ILE A 695 -25.15 -2.61 -16.08
N ARG A 696 -25.19 -3.59 -15.17
CA ARG A 696 -26.17 -4.70 -15.18
C ARG A 696 -27.61 -4.16 -15.20
N LYS A 697 -27.89 -3.12 -14.42
CA LYS A 697 -29.20 -2.45 -14.43
C LYS A 697 -29.49 -1.76 -15.77
N ARG A 698 -28.56 -0.95 -16.29
CA ARG A 698 -28.68 -0.30 -17.61
C ARG A 698 -28.93 -1.33 -18.71
N GLU A 699 -28.15 -2.39 -18.75
CA GLU A 699 -28.22 -3.43 -19.78
C GLU A 699 -29.51 -4.24 -19.70
N LYS A 700 -30.12 -4.40 -18.53
CA LYS A 700 -31.47 -4.98 -18.39
C LYS A 700 -32.55 -4.11 -19.05
N GLU A 701 -32.42 -2.78 -18.97
CA GLU A 701 -33.31 -1.83 -19.67
C GLU A 701 -33.04 -1.83 -21.19
N GLU A 702 -31.77 -1.96 -21.59
CA GLU A 702 -31.34 -2.02 -23.00
C GLU A 702 -31.78 -3.33 -23.69
N ALA A 703 -31.69 -4.46 -22.98
CA ALA A 703 -32.19 -5.77 -23.43
C ALA A 703 -33.70 -5.74 -23.74
N VAL A 704 -34.50 -5.06 -22.91
CA VAL A 704 -35.96 -4.92 -23.11
C VAL A 704 -36.31 -4.03 -24.33
N MET A 705 -35.42 -3.12 -24.73
CA MET A 705 -35.57 -2.35 -25.97
C MET A 705 -35.13 -3.17 -27.20
N LEU A 706 -34.07 -3.97 -27.10
CA LEU A 706 -33.54 -4.78 -28.20
C LEU A 706 -34.40 -6.00 -28.52
N GLY A 707 -34.93 -6.67 -27.49
CA GLY A 707 -35.83 -7.84 -27.61
C GLY A 707 -37.15 -7.57 -28.36
N ARG A 708 -37.46 -6.31 -28.69
CA ARG A 708 -38.58 -5.90 -29.55
C ARG A 708 -38.29 -6.06 -31.03
N TYR A 709 -37.02 -6.19 -31.41
CA TYR A 709 -36.54 -6.13 -32.79
C TYR A 709 -35.60 -7.27 -33.19
N MET A 710 -35.00 -7.96 -32.22
CA MET A 710 -34.12 -9.12 -32.46
C MET A 710 -34.03 -10.00 -31.22
N GLU A 711 -33.69 -11.28 -31.41
CA GLU A 711 -33.27 -12.16 -30.33
C GLU A 711 -31.88 -11.75 -29.81
N LEU A 712 -31.66 -11.92 -28.50
CA LEU A 712 -30.41 -11.55 -27.83
C LEU A 712 -29.44 -12.74 -27.86
N TYR A 713 -28.29 -12.54 -28.51
CA TYR A 713 -27.18 -13.48 -28.60
C TYR A 713 -26.12 -13.17 -27.54
N GLU A 714 -25.30 -14.17 -27.19
CA GLU A 714 -24.19 -14.00 -26.25
C GLU A 714 -23.22 -12.91 -26.72
N GLY A 715 -22.83 -12.00 -25.81
CA GLY A 715 -21.94 -10.87 -26.12
C GLY A 715 -22.61 -9.63 -26.74
N TRP A 716 -23.94 -9.59 -26.91
CA TRP A 716 -24.66 -8.44 -27.49
C TRP A 716 -24.32 -7.10 -26.82
N GLN A 717 -23.98 -7.10 -25.53
CA GLN A 717 -23.61 -5.92 -24.73
C GLN A 717 -22.40 -5.19 -25.30
N VAL A 718 -21.42 -5.94 -25.83
CA VAL A 718 -20.20 -5.41 -26.44
C VAL A 718 -20.54 -4.77 -27.78
N ASP A 719 -21.18 -5.54 -28.67
CA ASP A 719 -21.62 -5.11 -30.01
C ASP A 719 -22.47 -3.84 -29.98
N VAL A 720 -23.43 -3.74 -29.04
CA VAL A 720 -24.27 -2.54 -28.86
C VAL A 720 -23.48 -1.35 -28.33
N SER A 721 -22.49 -1.58 -27.47
CA SER A 721 -21.71 -0.50 -26.86
C SER A 721 -20.64 0.05 -27.80
N GLU A 722 -19.98 -0.81 -28.57
CA GLU A 722 -19.09 -0.42 -29.68
C GLU A 722 -19.87 0.27 -30.81
N TRP A 723 -21.06 -0.22 -31.18
CA TRP A 723 -21.93 0.46 -32.14
C TRP A 723 -22.38 1.84 -31.64
N ARG A 724 -22.73 1.96 -30.36
CA ARG A 724 -23.05 3.25 -29.73
C ARG A 724 -21.87 4.21 -29.80
N LEU A 725 -20.68 3.77 -29.39
CA LEU A 725 -19.46 4.56 -29.41
C LEU A 725 -19.17 5.07 -30.84
N LYS A 726 -19.18 4.17 -31.83
CA LYS A 726 -18.96 4.49 -33.24
C LYS A 726 -19.98 5.49 -33.83
N ASN A 727 -21.21 5.52 -33.32
CA ASN A 727 -22.25 6.47 -33.74
C ASN A 727 -22.35 7.72 -32.82
N ASN A 728 -21.50 7.84 -31.80
CA ASN A 728 -21.62 8.82 -30.71
C ASN A 728 -23.02 8.85 -30.06
N TYR A 729 -23.60 7.66 -29.79
CA TYR A 729 -24.92 7.48 -29.20
C TYR A 729 -24.82 7.10 -27.71
N HIS A 730 -24.62 8.12 -26.87
CA HIS A 730 -24.45 8.01 -25.40
C HIS A 730 -25.55 7.24 -24.64
N ARG A 731 -26.74 7.04 -25.25
CA ARG A 731 -27.84 6.26 -24.69
C ARG A 731 -28.53 5.44 -25.77
N LEU A 732 -28.91 4.20 -25.46
CA LEU A 732 -29.87 3.47 -26.30
C LEU A 732 -31.27 4.08 -26.14
N THR A 733 -32.06 4.01 -27.19
CA THR A 733 -33.49 4.35 -27.22
C THR A 733 -34.20 3.34 -28.11
N ASP A 734 -35.52 3.18 -27.99
CA ASP A 734 -36.33 2.26 -28.79
C ASP A 734 -36.04 2.36 -30.31
N ALA A 735 -36.05 3.59 -30.85
CA ALA A 735 -35.70 3.86 -32.25
C ALA A 735 -34.23 3.54 -32.60
N ARG A 736 -33.28 3.67 -31.65
CA ARG A 736 -31.88 3.28 -31.84
C ARG A 736 -31.69 1.76 -31.77
N ALA A 737 -32.43 1.06 -30.92
CA ALA A 737 -32.45 -0.40 -30.87
C ALA A 737 -32.97 -0.99 -32.18
N GLY A 738 -34.06 -0.44 -32.73
CA GLY A 738 -34.56 -0.80 -34.05
C GLY A 738 -33.62 -0.46 -35.22
N LYS A 739 -32.74 0.55 -35.08
CA LYS A 739 -31.66 0.84 -36.04
C LYS A 739 -30.52 -0.19 -35.93
N PHE A 740 -30.04 -0.48 -34.72
CA PHE A 740 -29.01 -1.47 -34.46
C PHE A 740 -29.40 -2.86 -34.97
N ALA A 741 -30.61 -3.33 -34.65
CA ALA A 741 -31.11 -4.64 -35.08
C ALA A 741 -31.08 -4.80 -36.61
N LYS A 742 -31.49 -3.76 -37.37
CA LYS A 742 -31.43 -3.74 -38.84
C LYS A 742 -29.99 -3.77 -39.37
N GLU A 743 -29.09 -2.99 -38.78
CA GLU A 743 -27.67 -2.96 -39.18
C GLU A 743 -26.89 -4.23 -38.84
N LYS A 744 -27.29 -4.96 -37.79
CA LYS A 744 -26.72 -6.26 -37.43
C LYS A 744 -27.31 -7.39 -38.28
N ALA A 745 -28.62 -7.39 -38.54
CA ALA A 745 -29.28 -8.35 -39.44
C ALA A 745 -28.69 -8.31 -40.86
N GLY A 746 -28.39 -7.13 -41.38
CA GLY A 746 -27.69 -6.94 -42.67
C GLY A 746 -26.22 -7.41 -42.71
N LYS A 747 -25.70 -8.02 -41.63
CA LYS A 747 -24.32 -8.52 -41.50
C LYS A 747 -24.22 -9.99 -41.10
N ILE A 748 -25.33 -10.74 -41.08
CA ILE A 748 -25.32 -12.17 -40.74
C ILE A 748 -25.01 -12.98 -42.02
N PRO A 749 -23.80 -13.56 -42.19
CA PRO A 749 -23.65 -14.66 -43.13
C PRO A 749 -24.47 -15.84 -42.62
N ALA A 750 -25.26 -16.47 -43.49
CA ALA A 750 -26.19 -17.53 -43.09
C ALA A 750 -25.47 -18.63 -42.30
N GLN A 751 -25.82 -18.76 -41.01
CA GLN A 751 -25.29 -19.83 -40.17
C GLN A 751 -25.78 -21.16 -40.73
N LYS A 752 -24.83 -22.01 -41.16
CA LYS A 752 -25.14 -23.38 -41.53
C LYS A 752 -25.72 -24.10 -40.31
N GLU A 753 -26.82 -24.81 -40.52
CA GLU A 753 -27.43 -25.67 -39.51
C GLU A 753 -26.38 -26.64 -38.93
N LYS A 754 -26.03 -26.46 -37.65
CA LYS A 754 -25.39 -27.52 -36.88
C LYS A 754 -26.46 -28.57 -36.61
N LYS A 755 -26.53 -29.60 -37.45
CA LYS A 755 -27.30 -30.81 -37.15
C LYS A 755 -26.81 -31.38 -35.82
N CYS A 756 -27.75 -31.73 -34.95
CA CYS A 756 -27.46 -32.50 -33.74
C CYS A 756 -27.00 -33.91 -34.12
N ILE A 757 -25.81 -34.29 -33.63
CA ILE A 757 -25.38 -35.66 -33.31
C ILE A 757 -24.63 -35.52 -31.98
#